data_AF-A0A8H6M830-F1
#
_entry.id   AF-A0A8H6M830-F1
#
_cell.length_a   1.000
_cell.length_b   1.000
_cell.length_c   1.000
_cell.angle_alpha   90.00
_cell.angle_beta   90.00
_cell.angle_gamma   90.00
#
_symmetry.space_group_name_H-M   'P 1'
#
loop_
_entity.id
_entity.type
_entity.pdbx_description
1 polymer ?
#
loop_
_entity_poly.entity_id
_entity_poly.type
_entity_poly.pdbx_seq_one_letter_code
_entity_poly.pdbx_strand_id
1 'polypeptide(L)'
;MVQCMPKSAEKTVAKIINKIMWGGKSVGVSHAVSSLPYAQGGKKVLNIAHRNEATHLKRAVRFSADNTEDWVIVATQLIEEDIPDSQKVDDLDATMHIFLQTWSARKQRAASTLPESIFQMLSVASKYNLRYAPPLLTEEGQRSLPAWYHPGKRGTTNTRDNGAIPQCLRDVHGVFTVGHLETLVSDFPHPPEFYEPPQEEDATLEPGCQCARCELLRQRGCRDPHICFKRAEHELSLLGEKWHPGANVPTIDVLVRRFEEVSTTLALSETEKVFDPLLSKYASRESGFRIFEPTKRPWSTSPLRTLPTPDILYAPTRAFLAVALPKATAPIQRAGYGIIVDGRPLEDHGTVTREDLPRSALWTNAIALFDFVSRVPKHEHFRLYTPSTALIEDLTTRLGKNEDEGWLSHECRRLMPALVGLLRNRSGLLILCEYTPGLGAQLAARASALAAATISMLPLNKPVLKFPIKYSQIVQGARLATQTQASLYAAIGDWHSKAATERRSTMENLTVAKATASRTLGHEPSSEAVWKSIRNANVTQKKIRAFLWKLMHGALPCGVNWNDNPAYADRALCQHCQVRETAEHLLTECPDSCQSTLWSLADGLLRRRGIPTILPMTFGNILICGLQNQKKKLTPGQERLRTLVLAETAWLIWVVRCKWVIDDEADPTLYPSVPEITNRWWKMINSKLDMDLLTSDKKRYDTKAIAAALVKDTWEGLLEDGATLGKSLECHRNVGVLVGRGLAARRPPGRNR
;
A
#
# COMPACT_ATOMS: atom_id res chain seq x y z
N MET A 1 13.51 0.48 26.82
CA MET A 1 13.08 -0.25 25.60
C MET A 1 11.58 -0.54 25.74
N VAL A 2 10.73 -0.18 24.76
CA VAL A 2 9.26 -0.29 24.92
C VAL A 2 8.83 -1.75 24.81
N GLN A 3 8.48 -2.38 25.94
CA GLN A 3 7.80 -3.67 25.93
C GLN A 3 6.54 -3.55 25.06
N CYS A 4 6.30 -4.54 24.19
CA CYS A 4 5.06 -4.61 23.45
C CYS A 4 3.87 -4.71 24.42
N MET A 5 2.74 -4.15 24.02
CA MET A 5 1.54 -4.11 24.86
C MET A 5 1.12 -5.55 25.24
N PRO A 6 0.90 -5.86 26.53
CA PRO A 6 0.38 -7.17 26.94
C PRO A 6 -0.98 -7.47 26.29
N LYS A 7 -1.26 -8.75 26.01
CA LYS A 7 -2.54 -9.19 25.40
C LYS A 7 -3.77 -8.73 26.18
N SER A 8 -3.67 -8.59 27.50
CA SER A 8 -4.74 -8.06 28.35
C SER A 8 -5.07 -6.60 28.02
N ALA A 9 -4.05 -5.76 27.88
CA ALA A 9 -4.20 -4.36 27.48
C ALA A 9 -4.72 -4.25 26.04
N GLU A 10 -4.25 -5.08 25.11
CA GLU A 10 -4.78 -5.14 23.73
C GLU A 10 -6.28 -5.44 23.72
N LYS A 11 -6.73 -6.45 24.47
CA LYS A 11 -8.16 -6.78 24.61
C LYS A 11 -8.96 -5.61 25.20
N THR A 12 -8.43 -4.92 26.20
CA THR A 12 -9.07 -3.75 26.81
C THR A 12 -9.23 -2.61 25.81
N VAL A 13 -8.18 -2.27 25.08
CA VAL A 13 -8.27 -1.18 24.08
C VAL A 13 -9.17 -1.59 22.91
N ALA A 14 -9.16 -2.86 22.48
CA ALA A 14 -10.12 -3.36 21.47
C ALA A 14 -11.59 -3.23 21.95
N LYS A 15 -11.87 -3.51 23.23
CA LYS A 15 -13.19 -3.26 23.84
C LYS A 15 -13.55 -1.77 23.83
N ILE A 16 -12.60 -0.89 24.15
CA ILE A 16 -12.80 0.58 24.11
C ILE A 16 -13.12 1.04 22.68
N ILE A 17 -12.35 0.58 21.68
CA ILE A 17 -12.60 0.88 20.26
C ILE A 17 -14.01 0.44 19.86
N ASN A 18 -14.42 -0.78 20.21
CA ASN A 18 -15.76 -1.27 19.93
C ASN A 18 -16.85 -0.46 20.63
N LYS A 19 -16.64 -0.06 21.90
CA LYS A 19 -17.58 0.79 22.64
C LYS A 19 -17.74 2.17 21.96
N ILE A 20 -16.66 2.77 21.49
CA ILE A 20 -16.69 4.06 20.78
C ILE A 20 -17.40 3.93 19.42
N MET A 21 -17.11 2.86 18.67
CA MET A 21 -17.61 2.68 17.31
C MET A 21 -19.07 2.21 17.25
N TRP A 22 -19.47 1.37 18.21
CA TRP A 22 -20.74 0.65 18.18
C TRP A 22 -21.59 0.86 19.44
N GLY A 23 -21.15 1.66 20.41
CA GLY A 23 -21.88 1.88 21.66
C GLY A 23 -22.01 0.63 22.52
N GLY A 24 -21.13 -0.37 22.33
CA GLY A 24 -21.22 -1.68 22.98
C GLY A 24 -22.16 -2.67 22.32
N LYS A 25 -22.78 -2.32 21.17
CA LYS A 25 -23.65 -3.20 20.38
C LYS A 25 -22.85 -4.10 19.43
N SER A 26 -23.54 -5.02 18.73
CA SER A 26 -22.95 -5.92 17.74
C SER A 26 -22.19 -5.15 16.64
N VAL A 27 -21.09 -5.75 16.18
CA VAL A 27 -20.16 -5.12 15.24
C VAL A 27 -20.79 -5.16 13.84
N GLY A 28 -21.35 -4.02 13.42
CA GLY A 28 -21.98 -3.90 12.12
C GLY A 28 -21.01 -3.87 10.95
N VAL A 29 -19.71 -3.60 11.15
CA VAL A 29 -18.62 -3.66 10.15
C VAL A 29 -17.35 -4.16 10.84
N SER A 30 -16.68 -5.15 10.25
CA SER A 30 -15.49 -5.79 10.85
C SER A 30 -14.38 -4.77 11.15
N HIS A 31 -13.58 -5.08 12.17
CA HIS A 31 -12.45 -4.23 12.55
C HIS A 31 -11.49 -4.03 11.37
N ALA A 32 -11.23 -5.08 10.59
CA ALA A 32 -10.39 -5.05 9.39
C ALA A 32 -10.84 -3.97 8.39
N VAL A 33 -12.13 -3.93 8.04
CA VAL A 33 -12.68 -2.91 7.13
C VAL A 33 -12.63 -1.52 7.78
N SER A 34 -12.96 -1.41 9.06
CA SER A 34 -12.95 -0.12 9.76
C SER A 34 -11.53 0.49 9.89
N SER A 35 -10.49 -0.34 9.88
CA SER A 35 -9.09 0.08 9.90
C SER A 35 -8.58 0.58 8.55
N LEU A 36 -9.27 0.30 7.44
CA LEU A 36 -8.86 0.73 6.11
C LEU A 36 -8.81 2.27 5.99
N PRO A 37 -8.08 2.81 4.99
CA PRO A 37 -8.14 4.22 4.65
C PRO A 37 -9.55 4.68 4.25
N TYR A 38 -9.84 5.98 4.42
CA TYR A 38 -11.12 6.56 3.99
C TYR A 38 -11.41 6.33 2.51
N ALA A 39 -10.38 6.34 1.65
CA ALA A 39 -10.51 6.07 0.22
C ALA A 39 -11.02 4.66 -0.12
N GLN A 40 -10.88 3.72 0.81
CA GLN A 40 -11.26 2.32 0.66
C GLN A 40 -12.49 1.98 1.52
N GLY A 41 -13.20 2.99 2.01
CA GLY A 41 -14.38 2.80 2.87
C GLY A 41 -14.05 2.50 4.33
N GLY A 42 -12.80 2.58 4.78
CA GLY A 42 -12.52 2.47 6.21
C GLY A 42 -12.68 3.79 6.96
N LYS A 43 -12.43 3.76 8.28
CA LYS A 43 -12.39 4.94 9.15
C LYS A 43 -11.01 5.25 9.71
N LYS A 44 -9.96 4.58 9.23
CA LYS A 44 -8.59 4.63 9.80
C LYS A 44 -8.58 4.31 11.29
N VAL A 45 -9.41 3.36 11.73
CA VAL A 45 -9.41 2.89 13.12
C VAL A 45 -8.10 2.15 13.41
N LEU A 46 -7.47 2.45 14.55
CA LEU A 46 -6.20 1.84 14.95
C LEU A 46 -6.35 0.32 15.07
N ASN A 47 -5.50 -0.44 14.36
CA ASN A 47 -5.37 -1.87 14.52
C ASN A 47 -4.19 -2.19 15.45
N ILE A 48 -4.50 -2.57 16.69
CA ILE A 48 -3.47 -2.79 17.71
C ILE A 48 -2.61 -4.00 17.38
N ALA A 49 -3.20 -5.08 16.85
CA ALA A 49 -2.46 -6.25 16.41
C ALA A 49 -1.43 -5.87 15.34
N HIS A 50 -1.83 -5.12 14.32
CA HIS A 50 -0.90 -4.65 13.26
C HIS A 50 0.19 -3.72 13.83
N ARG A 51 -0.15 -2.87 14.82
CA ARG A 51 0.83 -2.00 15.49
C ARG A 51 1.84 -2.81 16.30
N ASN A 52 1.39 -3.84 17.01
CA ASN A 52 2.25 -4.71 17.79
C ASN A 52 3.19 -5.49 16.86
N GLU A 53 2.67 -6.04 15.76
CA GLU A 53 3.47 -6.70 14.72
C GLU A 53 4.51 -5.74 14.11
N ALA A 54 4.12 -4.50 13.77
CA ALA A 54 5.06 -3.49 13.30
C ALA A 54 6.15 -3.17 14.34
N THR A 55 5.83 -3.22 15.63
CA THR A 55 6.79 -3.02 16.73
C THR A 55 7.76 -4.19 16.83
N HIS A 56 7.28 -5.42 16.71
CA HIS A 56 8.13 -6.61 16.65
C HIS A 56 9.07 -6.58 15.44
N LEU A 57 8.60 -6.12 14.28
CA LEU A 57 9.45 -5.91 13.11
C LEU A 57 10.49 -4.80 13.32
N LYS A 58 10.16 -3.70 14.01
CA LYS A 58 11.16 -2.69 14.40
C LYS A 58 12.20 -3.25 15.36
N ARG A 59 11.86 -4.23 16.18
CA ARG A 59 12.83 -4.95 17.00
C ARG A 59 13.71 -5.84 16.13
N ALA A 60 13.14 -6.55 15.16
CA ALA A 60 13.91 -7.34 14.20
C ALA A 60 14.91 -6.47 13.41
N VAL A 61 14.55 -5.21 13.06
CA VAL A 61 15.50 -4.25 12.45
C VAL A 61 16.74 -4.06 13.33
N ARG A 62 16.55 -3.85 14.64
CA ARG A 62 17.65 -3.64 15.58
C ARG A 62 18.46 -4.91 15.83
N PHE A 63 17.81 -6.06 15.80
CA PHE A 63 18.45 -7.37 15.93
C PHE A 63 19.31 -7.71 14.71
N SER A 64 18.86 -7.35 13.50
CA SER A 64 19.57 -7.64 12.24
C SER A 64 20.61 -6.59 11.86
N ALA A 65 20.70 -5.47 12.59
CA ALA A 65 21.81 -4.55 12.44
C ALA A 65 23.05 -5.16 13.09
N ASP A 66 24.24 -4.75 12.63
CA ASP A 66 25.49 -5.07 13.30
C ASP A 66 25.53 -4.37 14.67
N ASN A 67 24.93 -5.02 15.65
CA ASN A 67 24.54 -4.41 16.91
C ASN A 67 25.12 -5.19 18.08
N THR A 68 25.92 -4.51 18.88
CA THR A 68 26.58 -5.04 20.07
C THR A 68 25.82 -4.73 21.36
N GLU A 69 24.58 -4.22 21.27
CA GLU A 69 23.71 -4.04 22.44
C GLU A 69 23.55 -5.36 23.22
N ASP A 70 23.69 -5.30 24.55
CA ASP A 70 23.67 -6.48 25.44
C ASP A 70 22.48 -7.42 25.21
N TRP A 71 21.30 -6.87 24.93
CA TRP A 71 20.11 -7.69 24.70
C TRP A 71 20.17 -8.49 23.40
N VAL A 72 20.91 -8.03 22.38
CA VAL A 72 21.12 -8.76 21.12
C VAL A 72 22.00 -9.97 21.39
N ILE A 73 23.09 -9.79 22.13
CA ILE A 73 24.00 -10.87 22.56
C ILE A 73 23.22 -11.94 23.33
N VAL A 74 22.47 -11.52 24.36
CA VAL A 74 21.63 -12.43 25.15
C VAL A 74 20.54 -13.09 24.29
N ALA A 75 19.91 -12.35 23.39
CA ALA A 75 18.88 -12.92 22.51
C ALA A 75 19.45 -13.97 21.56
N THR A 76 20.66 -13.77 21.03
CA THR A 76 21.34 -14.74 20.16
C THR A 76 21.58 -16.05 20.90
N GLN A 77 22.17 -16.00 22.10
CA GLN A 77 22.41 -17.20 22.92
C GLN A 77 21.11 -17.96 23.24
N LEU A 78 20.07 -17.25 23.66
CA LEU A 78 18.76 -17.87 23.92
C LEU A 78 18.14 -18.51 22.67
N ILE A 79 18.38 -17.92 21.49
CA ILE A 79 17.89 -18.45 20.21
C ILE A 79 18.63 -19.73 19.83
N GLU A 80 19.94 -19.80 20.09
CA GLU A 80 20.79 -20.96 19.83
C GLU A 80 20.38 -22.14 20.71
N GLU A 81 20.11 -21.91 22.00
CA GLU A 81 19.58 -22.93 22.91
C GLU A 81 18.17 -23.42 22.54
N ASP A 82 17.38 -22.63 21.80
CA ASP A 82 16.02 -22.99 21.36
C ASP A 82 16.00 -23.68 19.98
N ILE A 83 17.15 -24.06 19.42
CA ILE A 83 17.21 -24.82 18.16
C ILE A 83 16.64 -26.23 18.40
N PRO A 84 15.68 -26.69 17.56
CA PRO A 84 15.18 -28.06 17.66
C PRO A 84 16.20 -29.11 17.21
N ASP A 85 16.41 -30.15 18.02
CA ASP A 85 17.31 -31.29 17.73
C ASP A 85 17.09 -31.93 16.35
N SER A 86 15.85 -31.88 15.84
CA SER A 86 15.51 -32.37 14.49
C SER A 86 16.29 -31.69 13.35
N GLN A 87 16.82 -30.48 13.59
CA GLN A 87 17.63 -29.75 12.60
C GLN A 87 19.10 -30.18 12.61
N LYS A 88 19.52 -30.99 13.59
CA LYS A 88 20.89 -31.50 13.73
C LYS A 88 21.90 -30.38 13.62
N VAL A 89 21.81 -29.41 14.53
CA VAL A 89 22.82 -28.37 14.73
C VAL A 89 23.53 -28.73 16.03
N ASP A 90 24.54 -29.58 15.93
CA ASP A 90 25.18 -30.20 17.10
C ASP A 90 26.28 -29.30 17.68
N ASP A 91 26.81 -28.40 16.85
CA ASP A 91 27.89 -27.47 17.18
C ASP A 91 27.35 -26.03 17.09
N LEU A 92 27.20 -25.39 18.26
CA LEU A 92 26.70 -24.03 18.37
C LEU A 92 27.76 -23.00 17.94
N ASP A 93 29.05 -23.33 17.90
CA ASP A 93 30.07 -22.39 17.39
C ASP A 93 29.95 -22.20 15.87
N ALA A 94 29.18 -23.06 15.19
CA ALA A 94 28.81 -22.91 13.79
C ALA A 94 27.63 -21.93 13.57
N THR A 95 26.93 -21.49 14.62
CA THR A 95 25.84 -20.53 14.52
C THR A 95 26.36 -19.09 14.61
N MET A 96 25.73 -18.19 13.85
CA MET A 96 26.09 -16.77 13.83
C MET A 96 24.85 -15.89 13.92
N HIS A 97 23.96 -15.98 12.94
CA HIS A 97 22.76 -15.16 12.92
C HIS A 97 21.62 -15.91 12.24
N ILE A 98 20.49 -16.04 12.95
CA ILE A 98 19.33 -16.83 12.52
C ILE A 98 18.78 -16.44 11.14
N PHE A 99 18.89 -15.16 10.74
CA PHE A 99 18.42 -14.71 9.42
C PHE A 99 19.47 -14.78 8.31
N LEU A 100 20.71 -15.22 8.61
CA LEU A 100 21.78 -15.44 7.62
C LEU A 100 22.05 -16.92 7.35
N GLN A 101 21.44 -17.83 8.13
CA GLN A 101 21.64 -19.27 8.04
C GLN A 101 20.32 -20.01 7.85
N THR A 102 20.40 -21.31 7.57
CA THR A 102 19.24 -22.17 7.26
C THR A 102 18.56 -22.78 8.49
N TRP A 103 19.22 -22.75 9.66
CA TRP A 103 18.64 -23.21 10.91
C TRP A 103 17.62 -22.21 11.46
N SER A 104 16.76 -22.66 12.38
CA SER A 104 15.74 -21.81 13.02
C SER A 104 15.37 -22.28 14.42
N ALA A 105 14.97 -21.35 15.29
CA ALA A 105 14.39 -21.66 16.59
C ALA A 105 13.03 -22.39 16.48
N ARG A 106 12.53 -22.93 17.61
CA ARG A 106 11.23 -23.61 17.66
C ARG A 106 10.10 -22.67 17.25
N LYS A 107 9.29 -23.10 16.26
CA LYS A 107 8.19 -22.29 15.69
C LYS A 107 6.92 -22.29 16.54
N GLN A 108 6.74 -23.31 17.38
CA GLN A 108 5.55 -23.44 18.22
C GLN A 108 5.83 -22.88 19.60
N ARG A 109 4.97 -21.96 20.07
CA ARG A 109 5.17 -21.30 21.37
C ARG A 109 5.26 -22.28 22.52
N ALA A 110 4.45 -23.35 22.49
CA ALA A 110 4.40 -24.38 23.54
C ALA A 110 5.68 -25.20 23.66
N ALA A 111 6.46 -25.29 22.57
CA ALA A 111 7.71 -26.03 22.54
C ALA A 111 8.95 -25.14 22.77
N SER A 112 8.82 -23.82 22.58
CA SER A 112 9.94 -22.88 22.64
C SER A 112 10.22 -22.42 24.07
N THR A 113 11.49 -22.40 24.47
CA THR A 113 11.96 -21.87 25.77
C THR A 113 12.14 -20.36 25.73
N LEU A 114 12.05 -19.74 24.55
CA LEU A 114 12.29 -18.31 24.37
C LEU A 114 11.33 -17.44 25.19
N PRO A 115 11.83 -16.31 25.72
CA PRO A 115 10.97 -15.25 26.23
C PRO A 115 9.96 -14.80 25.17
N GLU A 116 8.72 -14.51 25.60
CA GLU A 116 7.60 -14.16 24.71
C GLU A 116 7.98 -13.05 23.71
N SER A 117 8.78 -12.08 24.17
CA SER A 117 9.16 -10.92 23.37
C SER A 117 10.11 -11.27 22.20
N ILE A 118 10.99 -12.28 22.35
CA ILE A 118 11.90 -12.77 21.32
C ILE A 118 11.14 -13.73 20.40
N PHE A 119 10.35 -14.64 20.97
CA PHE A 119 9.50 -15.55 20.21
C PHE A 119 8.57 -14.78 19.25
N GLN A 120 7.87 -13.74 19.74
CA GLN A 120 7.00 -12.91 18.90
C GLN A 120 7.78 -12.16 17.81
N MET A 121 9.01 -11.69 18.10
CA MET A 121 9.86 -11.07 17.09
C MET A 121 10.16 -12.05 15.94
N LEU A 122 10.59 -13.27 16.25
CA LEU A 122 10.89 -14.29 15.25
C LEU A 122 9.65 -14.78 14.51
N SER A 123 8.55 -14.99 15.24
CA SER A 123 7.27 -15.41 14.67
C SER A 123 6.73 -14.37 13.68
N VAL A 124 6.77 -13.09 14.03
CA VAL A 124 6.32 -12.00 13.15
C VAL A 124 7.27 -11.82 11.97
N ALA A 125 8.58 -11.89 12.18
CA ALA A 125 9.58 -11.88 11.11
C ALA A 125 9.32 -13.02 10.09
N SER A 126 9.06 -14.23 10.57
CA SER A 126 8.71 -15.38 9.74
C SER A 126 7.38 -15.19 9.01
N LYS A 127 6.34 -14.69 9.70
CA LYS A 127 5.01 -14.39 9.12
C LYS A 127 5.09 -13.48 7.90
N TYR A 128 5.95 -12.46 7.96
CA TYR A 128 6.15 -11.50 6.88
C TYR A 128 7.36 -11.79 5.99
N ASN A 129 7.91 -13.01 6.08
CA ASN A 129 8.98 -13.50 5.24
C ASN A 129 10.24 -12.60 5.28
N LEU A 130 10.68 -12.22 6.47
CA LEU A 130 11.97 -11.56 6.66
C LEU A 130 13.10 -12.51 6.26
N ARG A 131 13.95 -12.07 5.33
CA ARG A 131 15.09 -12.82 4.82
C ARG A 131 16.26 -11.92 4.48
N TYR A 132 17.44 -12.52 4.35
CA TYR A 132 18.60 -11.84 3.81
C TYR A 132 18.65 -11.98 2.28
N ALA A 133 18.09 -11.00 1.58
CA ALA A 133 17.96 -11.00 0.12
C ALA A 133 18.55 -9.71 -0.49
N PRO A 134 19.86 -9.47 -0.36
CA PRO A 134 20.51 -8.31 -0.98
C PRO A 134 20.37 -8.39 -2.51
N PRO A 135 20.05 -7.29 -3.21
CA PRO A 135 20.04 -7.27 -4.67
C PRO A 135 21.43 -7.58 -5.28
N LEU A 136 22.47 -6.98 -4.70
CA LEU A 136 23.87 -7.19 -5.02
C LEU A 136 24.67 -7.21 -3.71
N LEU A 137 25.84 -7.83 -3.71
CA LEU A 137 26.78 -7.83 -2.60
C LEU A 137 28.16 -7.39 -3.10
N THR A 138 28.90 -6.65 -2.27
CA THR A 138 30.35 -6.50 -2.48
C THR A 138 31.08 -7.80 -2.16
N GLU A 139 32.33 -7.89 -2.60
CA GLU A 139 33.25 -8.97 -2.19
C GLU A 139 33.38 -9.03 -0.67
N GLU A 140 33.56 -7.87 0.00
CA GLU A 140 33.55 -7.77 1.46
C GLU A 140 32.26 -8.32 2.08
N GLY A 141 31.11 -7.94 1.50
CA GLY A 141 29.80 -8.43 1.90
C GLY A 141 29.68 -9.95 1.76
N GLN A 142 30.17 -10.53 0.66
CA GLN A 142 30.21 -11.99 0.45
C GLN A 142 31.13 -12.68 1.46
N ARG A 143 32.33 -12.15 1.66
CA ARG A 143 33.34 -12.69 2.61
C ARG A 143 32.84 -12.68 4.05
N SER A 144 31.99 -11.72 4.43
CA SER A 144 31.43 -11.61 5.79
C SER A 144 30.30 -12.60 6.12
N LEU A 145 29.79 -13.35 5.14
CA LEU A 145 28.68 -14.29 5.34
C LEU A 145 29.15 -15.58 6.05
N PRO A 146 28.26 -16.28 6.78
CA PRO A 146 28.59 -17.54 7.41
C PRO A 146 28.99 -18.62 6.40
N ALA A 147 30.06 -19.37 6.65
CA ALA A 147 30.45 -20.52 5.81
C ALA A 147 29.47 -21.71 5.99
N TRP A 148 28.98 -21.89 7.22
CA TRP A 148 28.18 -23.03 7.66
C TRP A 148 26.70 -22.70 7.67
N TYR A 149 25.86 -23.70 7.39
CA TYR A 149 24.42 -23.55 7.24
C TYR A 149 24.01 -22.46 6.25
N HIS A 150 24.88 -22.17 5.29
CA HIS A 150 24.73 -21.04 4.38
C HIS A 150 23.56 -21.28 3.39
N PRO A 151 22.61 -20.34 3.28
CA PRO A 151 21.39 -20.52 2.48
C PRO A 151 21.62 -20.54 0.96
N GLY A 152 22.81 -20.14 0.51
CA GLY A 152 23.19 -20.03 -0.89
C GLY A 152 23.88 -21.26 -1.50
N LYS A 153 24.04 -22.37 -0.77
CA LYS A 153 24.66 -23.62 -1.28
C LYS A 153 23.75 -24.31 -2.30
N ARG A 154 24.30 -24.73 -3.46
CA ARG A 154 23.63 -25.47 -4.54
C ARG A 154 23.67 -26.98 -4.24
N GLY A 155 22.57 -27.71 -4.42
CA GLY A 155 22.52 -29.18 -4.32
C GLY A 155 21.70 -29.74 -3.14
N THR A 156 21.36 -31.03 -3.21
CA THR A 156 20.52 -31.74 -2.23
C THR A 156 21.32 -32.17 -0.99
N THR A 157 21.02 -31.57 0.16
CA THR A 157 20.94 -32.19 1.50
C THR A 157 22.13 -32.99 2.08
N ASN A 158 23.28 -33.13 1.42
CA ASN A 158 24.34 -34.08 1.86
C ASN A 158 25.66 -33.48 2.32
N THR A 159 25.85 -32.16 2.30
CA THR A 159 26.96 -31.55 3.05
C THR A 159 26.55 -31.43 4.50
N ARG A 160 26.94 -32.43 5.30
CA ARG A 160 26.83 -32.32 6.76
C ARG A 160 27.82 -31.25 7.22
N ASP A 161 27.30 -30.11 7.67
CA ASP A 161 28.10 -29.04 8.30
C ASP A 161 28.59 -29.45 9.72
N ASN A 162 28.12 -30.59 10.25
CA ASN A 162 28.54 -31.19 11.54
C ASN A 162 29.48 -32.40 11.39
N GLY A 163 30.07 -32.62 10.22
CA GLY A 163 31.08 -33.67 10.09
C GLY A 163 32.35 -33.34 10.90
N ALA A 164 33.15 -34.35 11.22
CA ALA A 164 34.45 -34.16 11.89
C ALA A 164 35.39 -33.21 11.13
N ILE A 165 35.34 -33.19 9.80
CA ILE A 165 36.15 -32.29 8.98
C ILE A 165 35.66 -30.83 9.09
N PRO A 166 34.37 -30.50 8.87
CA PRO A 166 33.82 -29.18 9.20
C PRO A 166 34.11 -28.70 10.62
N GLN A 167 34.04 -29.59 11.62
CA GLN A 167 34.37 -29.26 13.00
C GLN A 167 35.86 -28.91 13.14
N CYS A 168 36.77 -29.72 12.57
CA CYS A 168 38.19 -29.39 12.51
C CYS A 168 38.45 -28.05 11.80
N LEU A 169 37.72 -27.74 10.72
CA LEU A 169 37.82 -26.47 10.02
C LEU A 169 37.42 -25.27 10.92
N ARG A 170 36.46 -25.43 11.83
CA ARG A 170 36.11 -24.38 12.81
C ARG A 170 37.13 -24.32 13.95
N ASP A 171 37.32 -25.42 14.66
CA ASP A 171 38.02 -25.46 15.94
C ASP A 171 39.53 -25.25 15.78
N VAL A 172 40.13 -25.83 14.74
CA VAL A 172 41.59 -25.82 14.51
C VAL A 172 41.98 -24.78 13.46
N HIS A 173 41.21 -24.67 12.37
CA HIS A 173 41.53 -23.74 11.28
C HIS A 173 40.85 -22.35 11.42
N GLY A 174 39.91 -22.17 12.34
CA GLY A 174 39.23 -20.88 12.56
C GLY A 174 38.30 -20.44 11.43
N VAL A 175 37.75 -21.39 10.67
CA VAL A 175 36.92 -21.09 9.49
C VAL A 175 35.46 -20.95 9.88
N PHE A 176 34.98 -19.70 9.95
CA PHE A 176 33.57 -19.38 10.28
C PHE A 176 32.83 -18.68 9.14
N THR A 177 33.54 -17.93 8.30
CA THR A 177 32.97 -17.11 7.23
C THR A 177 33.39 -17.60 5.85
N VAL A 178 32.66 -17.19 4.82
CA VAL A 178 33.02 -17.45 3.42
C VAL A 178 34.40 -16.87 3.09
N GLY A 179 34.75 -15.72 3.65
CA GLY A 179 36.08 -15.12 3.51
C GLY A 179 37.19 -15.98 4.12
N HIS A 180 36.94 -16.64 5.26
CA HIS A 180 37.90 -17.59 5.83
C HIS A 180 38.06 -18.85 4.96
N LEU A 181 36.98 -19.35 4.34
CA LEU A 181 37.07 -20.45 3.37
C LEU A 181 37.94 -20.05 2.18
N GLU A 182 37.65 -18.90 1.57
CA GLU A 182 38.41 -18.40 0.43
C GLU A 182 39.88 -18.18 0.77
N THR A 183 40.19 -17.53 1.89
CA THR A 183 41.58 -17.32 2.33
C THR A 183 42.29 -18.64 2.62
N LEU A 184 41.62 -19.63 3.22
CA LEU A 184 42.22 -20.95 3.43
C LEU A 184 42.53 -21.65 2.11
N VAL A 185 41.65 -21.52 1.10
CA VAL A 185 41.82 -22.14 -0.22
C VAL A 185 42.91 -21.43 -1.02
N SER A 186 42.93 -20.09 -1.03
CA SER A 186 43.90 -19.29 -1.79
C SER A 186 45.32 -19.38 -1.23
N ASP A 187 45.46 -19.41 0.10
CA ASP A 187 46.78 -19.36 0.75
C ASP A 187 47.38 -20.77 1.00
N PHE A 188 46.71 -21.84 0.53
CA PHE A 188 47.18 -23.20 0.81
C PHE A 188 48.48 -23.48 0.04
N PRO A 189 49.53 -23.97 0.73
CA PRO A 189 50.90 -23.87 0.23
C PRO A 189 51.24 -24.77 -0.95
N HIS A 190 50.46 -25.81 -1.25
CA HIS A 190 50.65 -26.63 -2.45
C HIS A 190 49.37 -27.41 -2.83
N PRO A 191 48.98 -27.44 -4.12
CA PRO A 191 47.87 -28.26 -4.60
C PRO A 191 48.05 -29.75 -4.31
N PRO A 192 46.97 -30.56 -4.21
CA PRO A 192 47.04 -32.00 -3.98
C PRO A 192 47.89 -32.76 -5.02
N GLU A 193 48.06 -32.17 -6.19
CA GLU A 193 48.83 -32.70 -7.33
C GLU A 193 50.34 -32.75 -7.04
N PHE A 194 50.82 -31.94 -6.11
CA PHE A 194 52.23 -31.90 -5.67
C PHE A 194 52.47 -32.68 -4.38
N TYR A 195 51.49 -33.49 -3.96
CA TYR A 195 51.63 -34.41 -2.83
C TYR A 195 52.13 -35.75 -3.37
N GLU A 196 53.44 -36.01 -3.25
CA GLU A 196 53.98 -37.36 -3.45
C GLU A 196 53.70 -38.19 -2.19
N PRO A 197 52.95 -39.30 -2.30
CA PRO A 197 52.84 -40.26 -1.20
C PRO A 197 54.23 -40.87 -0.93
N PRO A 198 54.54 -41.27 0.32
CA PRO A 198 55.82 -41.90 0.63
C PRO A 198 56.02 -43.17 -0.23
N GLN A 199 57.23 -43.33 -0.77
CA GLN A 199 57.62 -44.49 -1.57
C GLN A 199 57.65 -45.77 -0.70
N GLU A 200 57.32 -46.91 -1.30
CA GLU A 200 56.94 -48.19 -0.65
C GLU A 200 57.98 -48.81 0.32
N GLU A 201 59.20 -48.28 0.44
CA GLU A 201 60.26 -48.86 1.26
C GLU A 201 60.30 -48.34 2.72
N ASP A 202 59.55 -47.27 3.05
CA ASP A 202 59.50 -46.67 4.40
C ASP A 202 58.06 -46.62 4.96
N ALA A 203 57.45 -47.79 5.12
CA ALA A 203 56.08 -47.96 5.66
C ALA A 203 55.88 -47.50 7.12
N THR A 204 56.87 -46.85 7.74
CA THR A 204 56.82 -46.30 9.10
C THR A 204 56.75 -44.77 9.17
N LEU A 205 56.82 -44.05 8.04
CA LEU A 205 56.66 -42.60 8.01
C LEU A 205 55.21 -42.23 7.69
N GLU A 206 54.50 -41.67 8.67
CA GLU A 206 53.11 -41.24 8.47
C GLU A 206 53.02 -40.23 7.30
N PRO A 207 52.12 -40.47 6.33
CA PRO A 207 52.01 -39.67 5.12
C PRO A 207 51.47 -38.28 5.47
N GLY A 208 52.35 -37.29 5.58
CA GLY A 208 51.95 -35.93 5.92
C GLY A 208 52.92 -34.91 5.38
N CYS A 209 52.41 -33.88 4.71
CA CYS A 209 53.24 -32.80 4.19
C CYS A 209 54.06 -32.14 5.33
N GLN A 210 55.36 -32.00 5.10
CA GLN A 210 56.33 -31.42 6.03
C GLN A 210 56.45 -29.88 5.93
N CYS A 211 55.55 -29.21 5.20
CA CYS A 211 55.56 -27.75 5.17
C CYS A 211 55.17 -27.19 6.55
N ALA A 212 55.78 -26.07 6.94
CA ALA A 212 55.60 -25.45 8.25
C ALA A 212 54.11 -25.22 8.61
N ARG A 213 53.26 -24.90 7.63
CA ARG A 213 51.82 -24.70 7.85
C ARG A 213 51.09 -26.01 8.17
N CYS A 214 51.36 -27.09 7.43
CA CYS A 214 50.75 -28.40 7.69
C CYS A 214 51.24 -29.00 9.01
N GLU A 215 52.51 -28.80 9.36
CA GLU A 215 53.07 -29.20 10.65
C GLU A 215 52.40 -28.44 11.81
N LEU A 216 52.28 -27.11 11.70
CA LEU A 216 51.60 -26.29 12.70
C LEU A 216 50.13 -26.70 12.91
N LEU A 217 49.40 -26.99 11.82
CA LEU A 217 48.01 -27.43 11.90
C LEU A 217 47.89 -28.81 12.58
N ARG A 218 48.84 -29.72 12.32
CA ARG A 218 48.92 -31.02 13.01
C ARG A 218 49.21 -30.86 14.50
N GLN A 219 50.13 -29.96 14.87
CA GLN A 219 50.41 -29.62 16.29
C GLN A 219 49.18 -29.03 17.00
N ARG A 220 48.31 -28.33 16.27
CA ARG A 220 47.04 -27.80 16.80
C ARG A 220 45.89 -28.83 16.81
N GLY A 221 46.14 -30.08 16.38
CA GLY A 221 45.18 -31.18 16.46
C GLY A 221 44.48 -31.56 15.15
N CYS A 222 44.84 -30.97 14.00
CA CYS A 222 44.32 -31.41 12.70
C CYS A 222 45.00 -32.72 12.26
N ARG A 223 44.22 -33.77 11.95
CA ARG A 223 44.78 -35.05 11.49
C ARG A 223 45.38 -34.97 10.09
N ASP A 224 44.66 -34.33 9.17
CA ASP A 224 45.07 -34.18 7.77
C ASP A 224 44.63 -32.82 7.22
N PRO A 225 45.56 -31.85 7.13
CA PRO A 225 45.29 -30.53 6.57
C PRO A 225 44.79 -30.56 5.11
N HIS A 226 45.19 -31.56 4.30
CA HIS A 226 44.77 -31.66 2.90
C HIS A 226 43.30 -32.05 2.75
N ILE A 227 42.80 -32.95 3.61
CA ILE A 227 41.37 -33.29 3.63
C ILE A 227 40.55 -32.07 4.02
N CYS A 228 41.01 -31.30 5.01
CA CYS A 228 40.36 -30.05 5.42
C CYS A 228 40.36 -29.02 4.28
N PHE A 229 41.49 -28.87 3.56
CA PHE A 229 41.58 -28.02 2.39
C PHE A 229 40.61 -28.43 1.27
N LYS A 230 40.63 -29.71 0.85
CA LYS A 230 39.70 -30.22 -0.18
C LYS A 230 38.25 -30.03 0.23
N ARG A 231 37.94 -30.18 1.52
CA ARG A 231 36.61 -29.91 2.05
C ARG A 231 36.26 -28.42 1.96
N ALA A 232 37.18 -27.53 2.32
CA ALA A 232 36.96 -26.08 2.23
C ALA A 232 36.73 -25.62 0.78
N GLU A 233 37.54 -26.12 -0.17
CA GLU A 233 37.38 -25.89 -1.61
C GLU A 233 36.00 -26.39 -2.10
N HIS A 234 35.61 -27.60 -1.69
CA HIS A 234 34.29 -28.14 -2.01
C HIS A 234 33.17 -27.27 -1.44
N GLU A 235 33.24 -26.82 -0.18
CA GLU A 235 32.23 -25.92 0.41
C GLU A 235 32.09 -24.60 -0.34
N LEU A 236 33.22 -24.01 -0.75
CA LEU A 236 33.25 -22.79 -1.54
C LEU A 236 32.60 -23.01 -2.92
N SER A 237 32.88 -24.15 -3.58
CA SER A 237 32.33 -24.51 -4.90
C SER A 237 30.80 -24.68 -4.91
N LEU A 238 30.19 -24.98 -3.76
CA LEU A 238 28.72 -25.11 -3.65
C LEU A 238 28.02 -23.75 -3.63
N LEU A 239 28.73 -22.66 -3.33
CA LEU A 239 28.12 -21.33 -3.29
C LEU A 239 27.75 -20.87 -4.70
N GLY A 240 26.50 -20.44 -4.87
CA GLY A 240 26.11 -19.80 -6.12
C GLY A 240 26.83 -18.47 -6.36
N GLU A 241 26.95 -18.05 -7.63
CA GLU A 241 27.63 -16.82 -8.07
C GLU A 241 27.33 -15.57 -7.22
N LYS A 242 26.10 -15.43 -6.70
CA LYS A 242 25.74 -14.29 -5.85
C LYS A 242 26.53 -14.23 -4.53
N TRP A 243 26.91 -15.38 -4.02
CA TRP A 243 27.45 -15.56 -2.67
C TRP A 243 28.94 -15.91 -2.67
N HIS A 244 29.52 -16.16 -3.83
CA HIS A 244 30.92 -16.56 -4.00
C HIS A 244 31.79 -15.31 -4.28
N PRO A 245 32.80 -15.00 -3.45
CA PRO A 245 33.65 -13.80 -3.62
C PRO A 245 34.40 -13.76 -4.96
N GLY A 246 35.01 -14.87 -5.37
CA GLY A 246 35.70 -14.99 -6.67
C GLY A 246 34.82 -15.20 -7.92
N ALA A 247 33.50 -15.04 -7.86
CA ALA A 247 32.68 -15.16 -9.06
C ALA A 247 32.92 -13.97 -10.00
N ASN A 248 33.11 -14.20 -11.31
CA ASN A 248 33.30 -13.20 -12.37
C ASN A 248 32.06 -12.30 -12.61
N VAL A 249 31.55 -11.66 -11.56
CA VAL A 249 30.51 -10.64 -11.62
C VAL A 249 31.23 -9.29 -11.58
N PRO A 250 30.98 -8.37 -12.53
CA PRO A 250 31.57 -7.03 -12.47
C PRO A 250 31.31 -6.43 -11.10
N THR A 251 32.37 -6.05 -10.39
CA THR A 251 32.24 -5.42 -9.08
C THR A 251 31.44 -4.13 -9.23
N ILE A 252 30.75 -3.74 -8.16
CA ILE A 252 29.89 -2.56 -8.18
C ILE A 252 30.67 -1.30 -8.56
N ASP A 253 31.95 -1.24 -8.21
CA ASP A 253 32.85 -0.13 -8.52
C ASP A 253 33.12 -0.02 -10.03
N VAL A 254 33.28 -1.15 -10.73
CA VAL A 254 33.44 -1.17 -12.19
C VAL A 254 32.16 -0.68 -12.87
N LEU A 255 30.98 -1.06 -12.36
CA LEU A 255 29.71 -0.59 -12.90
C LEU A 255 29.51 0.92 -12.67
N VAL A 256 29.84 1.41 -11.47
CA VAL A 256 29.76 2.84 -11.10
C VAL A 256 30.64 3.66 -12.04
N ARG A 257 31.92 3.30 -12.15
CA ARG A 257 32.89 4.01 -12.98
C ARG A 257 32.43 4.09 -14.44
N ARG A 258 32.01 2.96 -15.03
CA ARG A 258 31.53 2.92 -16.43
C ARG A 258 30.26 3.73 -16.64
N PHE A 259 29.35 3.73 -15.67
CA PHE A 259 28.13 4.53 -15.73
C PHE A 259 28.44 6.03 -15.69
N GLU A 260 29.36 6.46 -14.83
CA GLU A 260 29.81 7.85 -14.72
C GLU A 260 30.55 8.33 -15.98
N GLU A 261 31.44 7.50 -16.53
CA GLU A 261 32.17 7.76 -17.78
C GLU A 261 31.19 8.01 -18.93
N VAL A 262 30.26 7.09 -19.17
CA VAL A 262 29.27 7.21 -20.27
C VAL A 262 28.30 8.37 -20.05
N SER A 263 27.85 8.60 -18.81
CA SER A 263 26.97 9.74 -18.49
C SER A 263 27.65 11.08 -18.77
N THR A 264 28.94 11.19 -18.46
CA THR A 264 29.74 12.38 -18.76
C THR A 264 29.91 12.57 -20.27
N THR A 265 30.22 11.51 -21.01
CA THR A 265 30.41 11.59 -22.46
C THR A 265 29.15 11.96 -23.23
N LEU A 266 27.96 11.61 -22.73
CA LEU A 266 26.68 11.96 -23.36
C LEU A 266 26.27 13.44 -23.20
N ALA A 267 27.08 14.26 -22.50
CA ALA A 267 26.88 15.70 -22.31
C ALA A 267 25.45 16.05 -21.87
N LEU A 268 25.00 15.42 -20.79
CA LEU A 268 23.64 15.57 -20.26
C LEU A 268 23.40 17.02 -19.80
N SER A 269 22.24 17.58 -20.17
CA SER A 269 21.81 18.88 -19.65
C SER A 269 21.29 18.79 -18.21
N GLU A 270 21.22 19.90 -17.48
CA GLU A 270 20.70 19.94 -16.10
C GLU A 270 19.24 19.44 -15.97
N THR A 271 18.46 19.58 -17.05
CA THR A 271 17.06 19.16 -17.11
C THR A 271 16.87 17.67 -17.44
N GLU A 272 17.91 17.01 -17.95
CA GLU A 272 17.87 15.59 -18.27
C GLU A 272 18.12 14.76 -17.00
N LYS A 273 17.30 13.72 -16.81
CA LYS A 273 17.45 12.79 -15.69
C LYS A 273 17.79 11.40 -16.21
N VAL A 274 18.87 10.81 -15.74
CA VAL A 274 19.26 9.46 -16.15
C VAL A 274 18.68 8.44 -15.19
N PHE A 275 18.12 7.35 -15.72
CA PHE A 275 17.82 6.18 -14.91
C PHE A 275 19.14 5.58 -14.43
N ASP A 276 19.36 5.62 -13.12
CA ASP A 276 20.52 5.02 -12.48
C ASP A 276 20.28 3.50 -12.27
N PRO A 277 20.98 2.62 -13.01
CA PRO A 277 20.85 1.18 -12.83
C PRO A 277 21.60 0.67 -11.58
N LEU A 278 22.44 1.50 -10.96
CA LEU A 278 23.37 1.12 -9.92
C LEU A 278 22.69 0.84 -8.58
N LEU A 279 23.30 -0.04 -7.81
CA LEU A 279 22.78 -0.53 -6.53
C LEU A 279 23.80 -0.40 -5.39
N SER A 280 24.75 0.55 -5.52
CA SER A 280 25.88 0.76 -4.59
C SER A 280 25.45 0.88 -3.13
N LYS A 281 24.35 1.59 -2.89
CA LYS A 281 23.70 1.71 -1.58
C LYS A 281 23.20 0.40 -0.95
N TYR A 282 23.15 -0.70 -1.70
CA TYR A 282 22.72 -2.03 -1.24
C TYR A 282 23.87 -2.99 -1.01
N ALA A 283 25.10 -2.54 -1.19
CA ALA A 283 26.26 -3.41 -1.19
C ALA A 283 26.72 -3.80 0.23
N SER A 284 26.34 -3.01 1.25
CA SER A 284 26.62 -3.35 2.66
C SER A 284 25.81 -4.55 3.13
N ARG A 285 26.36 -5.29 4.10
CA ARG A 285 25.71 -6.49 4.64
C ARG A 285 24.34 -6.13 5.23
N GLU A 286 24.24 -5.10 6.05
CA GLU A 286 23.02 -4.67 6.78
C GLU A 286 21.89 -4.30 5.82
N SER A 287 22.23 -3.86 4.61
CA SER A 287 21.27 -3.50 3.57
C SER A 287 20.58 -4.69 2.91
N GLY A 288 21.05 -5.92 3.19
CA GLY A 288 20.53 -7.16 2.61
C GLY A 288 19.23 -7.67 3.22
N PHE A 289 18.85 -7.25 4.43
CA PHE A 289 17.62 -7.73 5.08
C PHE A 289 16.37 -7.13 4.45
N ARG A 290 15.46 -7.99 3.97
CA ARG A 290 14.23 -7.60 3.29
C ARG A 290 12.99 -8.33 3.80
N ILE A 291 11.84 -7.67 3.72
CA ILE A 291 10.56 -8.13 4.27
C ILE A 291 9.39 -7.94 3.28
N PHE A 292 8.28 -8.67 3.48
CA PHE A 292 7.12 -8.71 2.59
C PHE A 292 7.42 -9.25 1.18
N GLU A 293 8.42 -10.13 1.07
CA GLU A 293 8.72 -10.80 -0.19
C GLU A 293 7.57 -11.76 -0.58
N PRO A 294 6.97 -11.61 -1.78
CA PRO A 294 5.71 -12.26 -2.14
C PRO A 294 5.81 -13.77 -2.39
N THR A 295 7.02 -14.32 -2.53
CA THR A 295 7.20 -15.76 -2.74
C THR A 295 8.04 -16.39 -1.62
N LYS A 296 7.59 -17.54 -1.10
CA LYS A 296 8.37 -18.35 -0.15
C LYS A 296 9.51 -19.14 -0.84
N ARG A 297 9.88 -18.79 -2.08
CA ARG A 297 10.84 -19.52 -2.92
C ARG A 297 12.19 -19.72 -2.19
N PRO A 298 12.99 -20.72 -2.56
CA PRO A 298 14.36 -20.83 -2.07
C PRO A 298 15.15 -19.56 -2.40
N TRP A 299 16.19 -19.30 -1.61
CA TRP A 299 17.05 -18.14 -1.71
C TRP A 299 17.60 -17.98 -3.13
N SER A 300 17.56 -16.76 -3.69
CA SER A 300 18.11 -16.54 -5.03
C SER A 300 19.62 -16.76 -5.01
N THR A 301 20.10 -17.73 -5.78
CA THR A 301 21.53 -18.01 -5.98
C THR A 301 22.15 -17.20 -7.11
N SER A 302 21.31 -16.52 -7.90
CA SER A 302 21.74 -15.64 -8.97
C SER A 302 21.75 -14.18 -8.49
N PRO A 303 22.82 -13.42 -8.76
CA PRO A 303 22.85 -11.99 -8.47
C PRO A 303 21.82 -11.25 -9.35
N LEU A 304 21.42 -10.05 -8.93
CA LEU A 304 20.63 -9.19 -9.79
C LEU A 304 21.44 -8.87 -11.04
N ARG A 305 20.86 -9.09 -12.22
CA ARG A 305 21.56 -8.83 -13.48
C ARG A 305 21.51 -7.34 -13.82
N THR A 306 22.68 -6.71 -13.77
CA THR A 306 22.94 -5.39 -14.36
C THR A 306 24.00 -5.54 -15.44
N LEU A 307 23.74 -5.01 -16.64
CA LEU A 307 24.73 -5.04 -17.73
C LEU A 307 25.58 -3.76 -17.65
N PRO A 308 26.91 -3.86 -17.86
CA PRO A 308 27.74 -2.68 -17.99
C PRO A 308 27.30 -1.87 -19.22
N THR A 309 27.49 -0.56 -19.17
CA THR A 309 27.30 0.31 -20.32
C THR A 309 28.26 -0.09 -21.46
N PRO A 310 27.86 0.02 -22.75
CA PRO A 310 28.73 -0.30 -23.88
C PRO A 310 29.90 0.68 -23.95
N ASP A 311 31.08 0.19 -24.32
CA ASP A 311 32.26 1.03 -24.55
C ASP A 311 32.12 1.89 -25.83
N ILE A 312 31.23 1.47 -26.76
CA ILE A 312 30.92 2.19 -28.00
C ILE A 312 29.73 3.13 -27.75
N LEU A 313 29.96 4.43 -27.85
CA LEU A 313 28.92 5.45 -27.75
C LEU A 313 28.17 5.62 -29.07
N TYR A 314 26.88 5.26 -29.04
CA TYR A 314 25.93 5.64 -30.08
C TYR A 314 25.15 6.89 -29.64
N ALA A 315 24.80 7.75 -30.59
CA ALA A 315 23.88 8.86 -30.31
C ALA A 315 22.54 8.30 -29.82
N PRO A 316 21.97 8.82 -28.72
CA PRO A 316 20.76 8.25 -28.16
C PRO A 316 19.55 8.50 -29.07
N THR A 317 18.84 7.43 -29.40
CA THR A 317 17.59 7.44 -30.15
C THR A 317 16.54 8.24 -29.40
N ARG A 318 15.81 9.10 -30.12
CA ARG A 318 14.80 9.99 -29.52
C ARG A 318 13.44 9.32 -29.56
N ALA A 319 12.81 9.17 -28.39
CA ALA A 319 11.48 8.63 -28.25
C ALA A 319 10.54 9.63 -27.57
N PHE A 320 9.35 9.85 -28.12
CA PHE A 320 8.31 10.71 -27.54
C PHE A 320 7.12 9.84 -27.13
N LEU A 321 6.83 9.80 -25.83
CA LEU A 321 5.77 9.00 -25.25
C LEU A 321 4.66 9.92 -24.73
N ALA A 322 3.43 9.67 -25.14
CA ALA A 322 2.24 10.33 -24.63
C ALA A 322 1.17 9.29 -24.28
N VAL A 323 0.31 9.66 -23.35
CA VAL A 323 -0.82 8.82 -22.92
C VAL A 323 -2.11 9.60 -23.05
N ALA A 324 -3.20 8.87 -23.32
CA ALA A 324 -4.53 9.43 -23.38
C ALA A 324 -5.46 8.58 -22.51
N LEU A 325 -6.17 9.26 -21.62
CA LEU A 325 -7.22 8.66 -20.80
C LEU A 325 -8.58 9.02 -21.40
N PRO A 326 -9.59 8.15 -21.26
CA PRO A 326 -10.91 8.43 -21.77
C PRO A 326 -11.54 9.54 -20.92
N LYS A 327 -12.44 10.32 -21.52
CA LYS A 327 -13.28 11.24 -20.75
C LYS A 327 -14.09 10.42 -19.72
N ALA A 328 -14.31 11.00 -18.53
CA ALA A 328 -14.88 10.34 -17.34
C ALA A 328 -16.28 9.70 -17.52
N THR A 329 -16.86 9.75 -18.72
CA THR A 329 -18.23 9.32 -19.05
C THR A 329 -18.31 7.98 -19.81
N ALA A 330 -17.18 7.30 -20.10
CA ALA A 330 -17.21 6.03 -20.84
C ALA A 330 -17.39 4.81 -19.91
N PRO A 331 -18.31 3.86 -20.24
CA PRO A 331 -18.64 2.69 -19.41
C PRO A 331 -17.48 1.67 -19.27
N ILE A 332 -16.52 1.70 -20.19
CA ILE A 332 -15.26 0.96 -20.12
C ILE A 332 -14.14 2.00 -20.22
N GLN A 333 -13.41 2.23 -19.13
CA GLN A 333 -12.28 3.16 -19.13
C GLN A 333 -11.07 2.51 -19.83
N ARG A 334 -10.89 2.82 -21.12
CA ARG A 334 -9.73 2.43 -21.94
C ARG A 334 -8.64 3.48 -21.87
N ALA A 335 -7.42 3.10 -21.51
CA ALA A 335 -6.25 3.96 -21.60
C ALA A 335 -5.43 3.63 -22.86
N GLY A 336 -5.06 4.67 -23.60
CA GLY A 336 -4.25 4.57 -24.82
C GLY A 336 -2.87 5.19 -24.60
N TYR A 337 -1.86 4.70 -25.33
CA TYR A 337 -0.55 5.33 -25.39
C TYR A 337 -0.03 5.38 -26.83
N GLY A 338 0.77 6.41 -27.10
CA GLY A 338 1.40 6.64 -28.39
C GLY A 338 2.89 6.89 -28.20
N ILE A 339 3.71 6.24 -29.02
CA ILE A 339 5.17 6.39 -29.00
C ILE A 339 5.65 6.70 -30.42
N ILE A 340 6.46 7.75 -30.54
CA ILE A 340 7.19 8.12 -31.75
C ILE A 340 8.68 7.88 -31.50
N VAL A 341 9.35 7.10 -32.35
CA VAL A 341 10.79 6.81 -32.28
C VAL A 341 11.45 7.39 -33.54
N ASP A 342 12.42 8.30 -33.37
CA ASP A 342 13.13 8.99 -34.47
C ASP A 342 12.19 9.49 -35.58
N GLY A 343 11.03 10.05 -35.18
CA GLY A 343 10.05 10.65 -36.08
C GLY A 343 9.04 9.67 -36.70
N ARG A 344 9.15 8.36 -36.44
CA ARG A 344 8.23 7.32 -36.93
C ARG A 344 7.36 6.76 -35.80
N PRO A 345 6.08 6.43 -36.06
CA PRO A 345 5.26 5.71 -35.09
C PRO A 345 5.82 4.30 -34.88
N LEU A 346 5.78 3.82 -33.63
CA LEU A 346 6.05 2.41 -33.34
C LEU A 346 4.89 1.56 -33.89
N GLU A 347 5.11 0.81 -34.98
CA GLU A 347 4.10 0.23 -35.88
C GLU A 347 3.04 -0.67 -35.21
N ASP A 348 3.34 -1.27 -34.05
CA ASP A 348 2.46 -2.16 -33.29
C ASP A 348 1.91 -1.47 -32.02
N HIS A 349 0.97 -0.55 -32.18
CA HIS A 349 0.31 0.19 -31.09
C HIS A 349 -0.49 -0.74 -30.16
N GLY A 350 -0.31 -0.63 -28.84
CA GLY A 350 -0.98 -1.46 -27.83
C GLY A 350 -2.10 -0.73 -27.09
N THR A 351 -3.34 -1.15 -27.28
CA THR A 351 -4.44 -0.87 -26.35
C THR A 351 -4.30 -1.74 -25.10
N VAL A 352 -4.19 -1.15 -23.92
CA VAL A 352 -4.15 -1.92 -22.67
C VAL A 352 -5.57 -2.10 -22.16
N THR A 353 -6.09 -3.33 -22.22
CA THR A 353 -7.35 -3.69 -21.56
C THR A 353 -7.09 -4.66 -20.41
N ARG A 354 -7.46 -4.23 -19.21
CA ARG A 354 -7.94 -5.12 -18.17
C ARG A 354 -8.91 -4.36 -17.27
N GLU A 355 -10.00 -5.01 -16.91
CA GLU A 355 -10.99 -4.49 -15.96
C GLU A 355 -10.43 -4.30 -14.54
N ASP A 356 -9.25 -4.87 -14.23
CA ASP A 356 -8.72 -4.99 -12.87
C ASP A 356 -7.46 -4.16 -12.53
N LEU A 357 -7.06 -3.20 -13.36
CA LEU A 357 -5.82 -2.44 -13.14
C LEU A 357 -6.10 -0.98 -12.76
N PRO A 358 -5.34 -0.40 -11.80
CA PRO A 358 -5.56 0.95 -11.30
C PRO A 358 -5.41 1.98 -12.42
N ARG A 359 -6.40 2.88 -12.49
CA ARG A 359 -6.72 3.73 -13.64
C ARG A 359 -6.12 5.13 -13.46
N SER A 360 -4.80 5.26 -13.65
CA SER A 360 -4.12 6.57 -13.61
C SER A 360 -3.23 6.83 -14.81
N ALA A 361 -2.97 8.12 -15.04
CA ALA A 361 -2.01 8.57 -16.05
C ALA A 361 -0.62 7.98 -15.78
N LEU A 362 -0.19 7.91 -14.52
CA LEU A 362 1.10 7.36 -14.13
C LEU A 362 1.21 5.88 -14.51
N TRP A 363 0.19 5.07 -14.21
CA TRP A 363 0.17 3.66 -14.59
C TRP A 363 0.25 3.47 -16.11
N THR A 364 -0.50 4.28 -16.85
CA THR A 364 -0.51 4.25 -18.32
C THR A 364 0.85 4.63 -18.91
N ASN A 365 1.53 5.63 -18.34
CA ASN A 365 2.88 5.99 -18.78
C ASN A 365 3.89 4.87 -18.48
N ALA A 366 3.81 4.26 -17.29
CA ALA A 366 4.70 3.17 -16.90
C ALA A 366 4.54 1.93 -17.80
N ILE A 367 3.31 1.60 -18.21
CA ILE A 367 3.10 0.41 -19.06
C ILE A 367 3.53 0.67 -20.51
N ALA A 368 3.30 1.88 -21.01
CA ALA A 368 3.77 2.31 -22.32
C ALA A 368 5.30 2.22 -22.39
N LEU A 369 5.99 2.69 -21.35
CA LEU A 369 7.44 2.58 -21.26
C LEU A 369 7.88 1.12 -21.13
N PHE A 370 7.18 0.30 -20.35
CA PHE A 370 7.49 -1.14 -20.25
C PHE A 370 7.41 -1.84 -21.61
N ASP A 371 6.36 -1.59 -22.40
CA ASP A 371 6.20 -2.16 -23.75
C ASP A 371 7.29 -1.66 -24.70
N PHE A 372 7.58 -0.36 -24.69
CA PHE A 372 8.66 0.24 -25.48
C PHE A 372 9.99 -0.46 -25.22
N VAL A 373 10.41 -0.49 -23.96
CA VAL A 373 11.73 -0.99 -23.57
C VAL A 373 11.84 -2.50 -23.79
N SER A 374 10.72 -3.23 -23.77
CA SER A 374 10.67 -4.66 -24.08
C SER A 374 10.96 -5.00 -25.54
N ARG A 375 10.83 -4.03 -26.46
CA ARG A 375 10.97 -4.24 -27.91
C ARG A 375 12.28 -3.73 -28.48
N VAL A 376 12.84 -2.67 -27.88
CA VAL A 376 14.06 -2.03 -28.38
C VAL A 376 15.34 -2.79 -27.99
N PRO A 377 16.38 -2.81 -28.85
CA PRO A 377 17.64 -3.50 -28.58
C PRO A 377 18.27 -3.06 -27.25
N LYS A 378 18.86 -3.99 -26.49
CA LYS A 378 19.34 -3.74 -25.11
C LYS A 378 20.53 -2.79 -24.99
N HIS A 379 21.30 -2.60 -26.06
CA HIS A 379 22.52 -1.79 -26.08
C HIS A 379 22.28 -0.36 -26.56
N GLU A 380 21.13 -0.06 -27.15
CA GLU A 380 20.79 1.28 -27.59
C GLU A 380 20.48 2.21 -26.42
N HIS A 381 21.05 3.42 -26.49
CA HIS A 381 20.75 4.53 -25.58
C HIS A 381 19.48 5.25 -26.05
N PHE A 382 18.63 5.68 -25.12
CA PHE A 382 17.38 6.37 -25.43
C PHE A 382 17.26 7.70 -24.69
N ARG A 383 16.79 8.73 -25.40
CA ARG A 383 16.21 9.95 -24.82
C ARG A 383 14.70 9.86 -24.93
N LEU A 384 14.03 9.57 -23.81
CA LEU A 384 12.58 9.48 -23.71
C LEU A 384 12.00 10.79 -23.21
N TYR A 385 11.22 11.44 -24.06
CA TYR A 385 10.40 12.60 -23.71
C TYR A 385 9.02 12.12 -23.24
N THR A 386 8.58 12.54 -22.05
CA THR A 386 7.26 12.23 -21.49
C THR A 386 6.66 13.45 -20.78
N PRO A 387 5.33 13.64 -20.80
CA PRO A 387 4.67 14.69 -20.01
C PRO A 387 4.56 14.34 -18.52
N SER A 388 5.00 13.15 -18.09
CA SER A 388 4.76 12.63 -16.74
C SER A 388 5.96 12.84 -15.81
N THR A 389 6.04 14.00 -15.16
CA THR A 389 7.02 14.30 -14.10
C THR A 389 7.05 13.22 -13.03
N ALA A 390 5.89 12.70 -12.63
CA ALA A 390 5.79 11.64 -11.62
C ALA A 390 6.56 10.36 -12.01
N LEU A 391 6.51 9.96 -13.29
CA LEU A 391 7.23 8.78 -13.79
C LEU A 391 8.74 9.04 -13.81
N ILE A 392 9.15 10.24 -14.24
CA ILE A 392 10.56 10.64 -14.27
C ILE A 392 11.14 10.56 -12.87
N GLU A 393 10.47 11.18 -11.89
CA GLU A 393 10.89 11.13 -10.49
C GLU A 393 10.90 9.69 -9.94
N ASP A 394 9.87 8.88 -10.21
CA ASP A 394 9.83 7.49 -9.71
C ASP A 394 10.95 6.59 -10.26
N LEU A 395 11.45 6.88 -11.47
CA LEU A 395 12.57 6.17 -12.08
C LEU A 395 13.93 6.81 -11.79
N THR A 396 13.97 8.00 -11.18
CA THR A 396 15.23 8.71 -10.89
C THR A 396 15.30 9.10 -9.41
N THR A 397 14.84 10.29 -9.04
CA THR A 397 15.00 10.87 -7.70
C THR A 397 14.33 10.07 -6.58
N ARG A 398 13.17 9.46 -6.86
CA ARG A 398 12.39 8.65 -5.90
C ARG A 398 12.62 7.15 -6.04
N LEU A 399 13.36 6.69 -7.05
CA LEU A 399 13.62 5.28 -7.31
C LEU A 399 14.12 4.57 -6.05
N GLY A 400 15.13 5.15 -5.41
CA GLY A 400 15.77 4.50 -4.30
C GLY A 400 14.89 4.33 -3.07
N LYS A 401 14.09 5.35 -2.76
CA LYS A 401 13.10 5.31 -1.68
C LYS A 401 12.00 4.29 -1.99
N ASN A 402 11.50 4.27 -3.22
CA ASN A 402 10.44 3.35 -3.64
C ASN A 402 10.88 1.88 -3.54
N GLU A 403 12.13 1.56 -3.91
CA GLU A 403 12.70 0.21 -3.74
C GLU A 403 12.96 -0.17 -2.29
N ASP A 404 13.34 0.80 -1.46
CA ASP A 404 13.51 0.60 -0.02
C ASP A 404 12.18 0.30 0.67
N GLU A 405 11.10 0.97 0.25
CA GLU A 405 9.73 0.71 0.70
C GLU A 405 9.10 -0.52 0.03
N GLY A 406 9.83 -1.21 -0.86
CA GLY A 406 9.35 -2.40 -1.57
C GLY A 406 8.16 -2.11 -2.49
N TRP A 407 7.98 -0.86 -2.90
CA TRP A 407 6.85 -0.35 -3.68
C TRP A 407 5.46 -0.61 -3.04
N LEU A 408 5.39 -0.92 -1.74
CA LEU A 408 4.18 -1.46 -1.11
C LEU A 408 2.97 -0.51 -1.19
N SER A 409 3.20 0.77 -0.95
CA SER A 409 2.20 1.85 -1.01
C SER A 409 2.11 2.53 -2.37
N HIS A 410 2.91 2.12 -3.35
CA HIS A 410 2.95 2.75 -4.67
C HIS A 410 1.74 2.30 -5.52
N GLU A 411 1.14 3.23 -6.27
CA GLU A 411 -0.01 2.89 -7.14
C GLU A 411 0.34 1.79 -8.14
N CYS A 412 1.52 1.90 -8.76
CA CYS A 412 2.05 0.95 -9.73
C CYS A 412 2.89 -0.19 -9.11
N ARG A 413 2.59 -0.63 -7.87
CA ARG A 413 3.40 -1.58 -7.07
C ARG A 413 3.81 -2.91 -7.73
N ARG A 414 3.12 -3.34 -8.79
CA ARG A 414 3.49 -4.56 -9.55
C ARG A 414 4.26 -4.25 -10.83
N LEU A 415 3.97 -3.11 -11.47
CA LEU A 415 4.49 -2.75 -12.77
C LEU A 415 5.86 -2.08 -12.66
N MET A 416 6.04 -1.16 -11.71
CA MET A 416 7.30 -0.43 -11.55
C MET A 416 8.50 -1.33 -11.22
N PRO A 417 8.41 -2.29 -10.27
CA PRO A 417 9.52 -3.21 -10.03
C PRO A 417 9.91 -4.01 -11.27
N ALA A 418 8.93 -4.40 -12.08
CA ALA A 418 9.16 -5.12 -13.34
C ALA A 418 9.83 -4.21 -14.39
N LEU A 419 9.36 -2.97 -14.54
CA LEU A 419 9.98 -1.99 -15.43
C LEU A 419 11.43 -1.70 -15.04
N VAL A 420 11.70 -1.44 -13.76
CA VAL A 420 13.06 -1.20 -13.25
C VAL A 420 13.95 -2.41 -13.49
N GLY A 421 13.46 -3.62 -13.26
CA GLY A 421 14.20 -4.84 -13.53
C GLY A 421 14.54 -5.03 -15.01
N LEU A 422 13.62 -4.63 -15.89
CA LEU A 422 13.84 -4.66 -17.34
C LEU A 422 14.89 -3.62 -17.77
N LEU A 423 14.84 -2.41 -17.19
CA LEU A 423 15.81 -1.35 -17.44
C LEU A 423 17.23 -1.73 -16.97
N ARG A 424 17.38 -2.37 -15.82
CA ARG A 424 18.69 -2.87 -15.35
C ARG A 424 19.27 -3.99 -16.21
N ASN A 425 18.42 -4.76 -16.89
CA ASN A 425 18.83 -5.84 -17.79
C ASN A 425 19.20 -5.33 -19.21
N ARG A 426 19.63 -4.06 -19.32
CA ARG A 426 20.06 -3.37 -20.54
C ARG A 426 21.41 -2.72 -20.30
N SER A 427 22.23 -2.64 -21.34
CA SER A 427 23.50 -1.91 -21.31
C SER A 427 23.31 -0.45 -21.74
N GLY A 428 22.38 -0.19 -22.66
CA GLY A 428 22.07 1.16 -23.10
C GLY A 428 21.34 1.98 -22.03
N LEU A 429 21.72 3.26 -21.92
CA LEU A 429 21.18 4.19 -20.93
C LEU A 429 19.78 4.71 -21.31
N LEU A 430 18.94 4.92 -20.32
CA LEU A 430 17.67 5.64 -20.45
C LEU A 430 17.82 7.04 -19.86
N ILE A 431 17.71 8.04 -20.72
CA ILE A 431 17.65 9.45 -20.37
C ILE A 431 16.18 9.88 -20.45
N LEU A 432 15.67 10.43 -19.35
CA LEU A 432 14.30 10.88 -19.18
C LEU A 432 14.25 12.41 -19.25
N CYS A 433 13.34 12.90 -20.08
CA CYS A 433 13.16 14.32 -20.35
C CYS A 433 11.68 14.70 -20.19
N GLU A 434 11.43 15.84 -19.57
CA GLU A 434 10.11 16.48 -19.68
C GLU A 434 9.92 17.08 -21.08
N TYR A 435 8.66 17.31 -21.45
CA TYR A 435 8.34 18.04 -22.67
C TYR A 435 8.78 19.49 -22.54
N THR A 436 9.72 19.91 -23.38
CA THR A 436 10.15 21.30 -23.46
C THR A 436 9.40 22.05 -24.57
N PRO A 437 9.02 23.32 -24.34
CA PRO A 437 8.49 24.18 -25.40
C PRO A 437 9.52 24.34 -26.53
N GLY A 438 9.12 24.10 -27.78
CA GLY A 438 9.98 24.25 -28.96
C GLY A 438 10.50 22.92 -29.51
N LEU A 439 11.49 22.31 -28.86
CA LEU A 439 12.16 21.11 -29.38
C LEU A 439 11.21 19.89 -29.37
N GLY A 440 10.92 19.35 -30.56
CA GLY A 440 10.11 18.14 -30.68
C GLY A 440 8.62 18.31 -30.36
N ALA A 441 8.11 19.56 -30.25
CA ALA A 441 6.70 19.84 -30.00
C ALA A 441 5.76 19.17 -31.02
N GLN A 442 6.17 19.15 -32.30
CA GLN A 442 5.43 18.43 -33.35
C GLN A 442 5.40 16.91 -33.11
N LEU A 443 6.50 16.32 -32.64
CA LEU A 443 6.58 14.88 -32.35
C LEU A 443 5.78 14.52 -31.09
N ALA A 444 5.81 15.37 -30.06
CA ALA A 444 4.98 15.25 -28.87
C ALA A 444 3.47 15.34 -29.21
N ALA A 445 3.08 16.27 -30.09
CA ALA A 445 1.71 16.38 -30.58
C ALA A 445 1.31 15.13 -31.37
N ARG A 446 2.19 14.60 -32.22
CA ARG A 446 1.97 13.33 -32.95
C ARG A 446 1.81 12.14 -32.01
N ALA A 447 2.65 12.02 -30.97
CA ALA A 447 2.53 10.99 -29.94
C ALA A 447 1.19 11.10 -29.20
N SER A 448 0.75 12.32 -28.89
CA SER A 448 -0.55 12.57 -28.23
C SER A 448 -1.73 12.21 -29.13
N ALA A 449 -1.65 12.53 -30.42
CA ALA A 449 -2.66 12.15 -31.42
C ALA A 449 -2.77 10.62 -31.57
N LEU A 450 -1.63 9.91 -31.59
CA LEU A 450 -1.57 8.45 -31.56
C LEU A 450 -2.24 7.88 -30.31
N ALA A 451 -1.87 8.41 -29.13
CA ALA A 451 -2.46 7.97 -27.87
C ALA A 451 -4.00 8.13 -27.88
N ALA A 452 -4.50 9.27 -28.36
CA ALA A 452 -5.94 9.51 -28.49
C ALA A 452 -6.62 8.55 -29.48
N ALA A 453 -6.00 8.27 -30.63
CA ALA A 453 -6.53 7.34 -31.62
C ALA A 453 -6.65 5.90 -31.08
N THR A 454 -5.68 5.47 -30.25
CA THR A 454 -5.70 4.10 -29.69
C THR A 454 -6.86 3.84 -28.73
N ILE A 455 -7.43 4.85 -28.07
CA ILE A 455 -8.59 4.68 -27.16
C ILE A 455 -9.78 4.00 -27.89
N SER A 456 -9.98 4.33 -29.16
CA SER A 456 -11.11 3.87 -29.98
C SER A 456 -10.86 2.53 -30.67
N MET A 457 -9.64 1.99 -30.64
CA MET A 457 -9.29 0.72 -31.29
C MET A 457 -9.77 -0.48 -30.47
N LEU A 458 -10.08 -1.61 -31.14
CA LEU A 458 -10.31 -2.89 -30.45
C LEU A 458 -9.05 -3.31 -29.69
N PRO A 459 -9.19 -3.92 -28.50
CA PRO A 459 -8.05 -4.46 -27.78
C PRO A 459 -7.34 -5.50 -28.64
N LEU A 460 -6.02 -5.40 -28.77
CA LEU A 460 -5.21 -6.55 -29.13
C LEU A 460 -5.49 -7.62 -28.06
N ASN A 461 -6.19 -8.69 -28.45
CA ASN A 461 -6.26 -9.95 -27.71
C ASN A 461 -4.87 -10.62 -27.67
N LYS A 462 -3.85 -9.89 -27.20
CA LYS A 462 -2.57 -10.48 -26.82
C LYS A 462 -2.71 -10.82 -25.33
N PRO A 463 -2.58 -12.10 -24.95
CA PRO A 463 -2.75 -12.53 -23.58
C PRO A 463 -1.78 -11.74 -22.71
N VAL A 464 -2.29 -11.27 -21.57
CA VAL A 464 -1.62 -10.94 -20.30
C VAL A 464 -0.15 -10.56 -20.47
N LEU A 465 0.27 -9.37 -20.03
CA LEU A 465 1.68 -9.09 -19.70
C LEU A 465 2.26 -10.27 -18.93
N LYS A 466 2.81 -11.24 -19.65
CA LYS A 466 3.59 -12.33 -19.11
C LYS A 466 4.86 -11.59 -18.83
N PHE A 467 4.98 -11.00 -17.64
CA PHE A 467 6.20 -10.37 -17.19
C PHE A 467 7.30 -11.40 -17.44
N PRO A 468 8.10 -11.27 -18.53
CA PRO A 468 9.01 -12.33 -18.93
C PRO A 468 10.29 -12.21 -18.09
N ILE A 469 10.13 -11.70 -16.88
CA ILE A 469 11.18 -11.23 -16.01
C ILE A 469 11.32 -12.30 -14.94
N LYS A 470 12.50 -12.89 -14.91
CA LYS A 470 12.86 -13.83 -13.86
C LYS A 470 12.84 -13.08 -12.53
N TYR A 471 12.42 -13.73 -11.46
CA TYR A 471 12.49 -13.17 -10.10
C TYR A 471 13.89 -12.64 -9.75
N SER A 472 14.94 -13.19 -10.35
CA SER A 472 16.34 -12.76 -10.23
C SER A 472 16.65 -11.41 -10.90
N GLN A 473 15.67 -10.73 -11.48
CA GLN A 473 15.82 -9.44 -12.15
C GLN A 473 15.04 -8.32 -11.45
N ILE A 474 14.35 -8.61 -10.34
CA ILE A 474 13.54 -7.63 -9.61
C ILE A 474 14.05 -7.55 -8.17
N VAL A 475 14.20 -6.32 -7.67
CA VAL A 475 14.40 -6.08 -6.24
C VAL A 475 13.10 -6.39 -5.52
N GLN A 476 13.10 -7.44 -4.69
CA GLN A 476 11.90 -7.91 -4.00
C GLN A 476 11.85 -7.47 -2.55
N GLY A 477 10.65 -7.19 -2.05
CA GLY A 477 10.42 -6.83 -0.66
C GLY A 477 10.98 -5.46 -0.27
N ALA A 478 10.56 -4.98 0.90
CA ALA A 478 11.03 -3.72 1.47
C ALA A 478 12.34 -3.95 2.23
N ARG A 479 13.30 -3.04 2.11
CA ARG A 479 14.55 -3.06 2.90
C ARG A 479 14.20 -2.81 4.36
N LEU A 480 14.54 -3.76 5.23
CA LEU A 480 14.12 -3.73 6.62
C LEU A 480 14.70 -2.52 7.37
N ALA A 481 15.98 -2.21 7.15
CA ALA A 481 16.71 -1.13 7.83
C ALA A 481 16.05 0.26 7.70
N THR A 482 15.44 0.57 6.56
CA THR A 482 14.81 1.87 6.29
C THR A 482 13.38 1.97 6.78
N GLN A 483 12.80 0.87 7.26
CA GLN A 483 11.39 0.87 7.65
C GLN A 483 11.16 1.61 8.96
N THR A 484 10.09 2.42 8.96
CA THR A 484 9.55 3.05 10.16
C THR A 484 8.41 2.19 10.72
N GLN A 485 8.04 2.39 11.99
CA GLN A 485 6.85 1.70 12.53
C GLN A 485 5.59 2.05 11.72
N ALA A 486 5.49 3.29 11.22
CA ALA A 486 4.37 3.75 10.40
C ALA A 486 4.33 3.06 9.03
N SER A 487 5.47 2.92 8.34
CA SER A 487 5.53 2.22 7.04
C SER A 487 5.22 0.73 7.20
N LEU A 488 5.74 0.07 8.23
CA LEU A 488 5.43 -1.33 8.56
C LEU A 488 3.96 -1.51 8.89
N TYR A 489 3.38 -0.63 9.70
CA TYR A 489 1.96 -0.68 10.04
C TYR A 489 1.06 -0.57 8.81
N ALA A 490 1.36 0.36 7.91
CA ALA A 490 0.63 0.52 6.65
C ALA A 490 0.78 -0.72 5.75
N ALA A 491 2.00 -1.23 5.60
CA ALA A 491 2.30 -2.43 4.83
C ALA A 491 1.58 -3.69 5.35
N ILE A 492 1.56 -3.87 6.68
CA ILE A 492 0.82 -4.96 7.34
C ILE A 492 -0.69 -4.81 7.08
N GLY A 493 -1.21 -3.59 7.18
CA GLY A 493 -2.57 -3.27 6.78
C GLY A 493 -2.87 -3.79 5.38
N ASP A 494 -2.11 -3.33 4.38
CA ASP A 494 -2.28 -3.71 2.97
C ASP A 494 -2.07 -5.20 2.69
N TRP A 495 -1.19 -5.85 3.45
CA TRP A 495 -0.98 -7.29 3.41
C TRP A 495 -2.27 -8.06 3.76
N HIS A 496 -2.97 -7.61 4.79
CA HIS A 496 -4.24 -8.21 5.24
C HIS A 496 -5.47 -7.67 4.49
N SER A 497 -5.40 -6.46 3.90
CA SER A 497 -6.49 -5.88 3.10
C SER A 497 -6.91 -6.76 1.93
N LYS A 498 -5.97 -7.51 1.33
CA LYS A 498 -6.27 -8.49 0.26
C LYS A 498 -7.08 -9.69 0.73
N ALA A 499 -7.11 -9.96 2.04
CA ALA A 499 -7.88 -11.03 2.65
C ALA A 499 -9.21 -10.55 3.26
N ALA A 500 -9.42 -9.24 3.39
CA ALA A 500 -10.70 -8.69 3.82
C ALA A 500 -11.68 -8.75 2.64
N THR A 501 -12.49 -9.81 2.59
CA THR A 501 -13.58 -9.94 1.61
C THR A 501 -14.45 -8.68 1.62
N GLU A 502 -14.51 -7.97 0.48
CA GLU A 502 -15.43 -6.86 0.31
C GLU A 502 -16.86 -7.38 0.49
N ARG A 503 -17.61 -6.75 1.40
CA ARG A 503 -18.98 -7.19 1.70
C ARG A 503 -19.86 -6.97 0.48
N ARG A 504 -20.67 -7.98 0.14
CA ARG A 504 -21.64 -7.93 -0.95
C ARG A 504 -22.50 -6.65 -0.90
N SER A 505 -23.05 -6.31 0.25
CA SER A 505 -23.84 -5.08 0.45
C SER A 505 -23.08 -3.80 0.13
N THR A 506 -21.79 -3.74 0.46
CA THR A 506 -20.94 -2.58 0.18
C THR A 506 -20.69 -2.45 -1.33
N MET A 507 -20.46 -3.58 -2.02
CA MET A 507 -20.28 -3.60 -3.46
C MET A 507 -21.56 -3.19 -4.20
N GLU A 508 -22.71 -3.75 -3.80
CA GLU A 508 -24.02 -3.40 -4.35
C GLU A 508 -24.31 -1.89 -4.20
N ASN A 509 -24.10 -1.34 -3.01
CA ASN A 509 -24.31 0.09 -2.75
C ASN A 509 -23.36 0.99 -3.55
N LEU A 510 -22.08 0.59 -3.69
CA LEU A 510 -21.13 1.33 -4.53
C LEU A 510 -21.55 1.31 -6.01
N THR A 511 -22.06 0.18 -6.50
CA THR A 511 -22.58 0.06 -7.86
C THR A 511 -23.80 0.97 -8.07
N VAL A 512 -24.76 0.94 -7.15
CA VAL A 512 -25.95 1.83 -7.17
C VAL A 512 -25.53 3.30 -7.14
N ALA A 513 -24.58 3.67 -6.27
CA ALA A 513 -24.08 5.03 -6.17
C ALA A 513 -23.44 5.51 -7.48
N LYS A 514 -22.56 4.71 -8.09
CA LYS A 514 -21.90 5.06 -9.36
C LYS A 514 -22.88 5.21 -10.51
N ALA A 515 -23.79 4.24 -10.66
CA ALA A 515 -24.83 4.28 -11.69
C ALA A 515 -25.73 5.50 -11.54
N THR A 516 -26.09 5.84 -10.29
CA THR A 516 -26.92 7.02 -10.02
C THR A 516 -26.17 8.32 -10.28
N ALA A 517 -24.91 8.43 -9.86
CA ALA A 517 -24.08 9.61 -10.14
C ALA A 517 -23.92 9.87 -11.64
N SER A 518 -23.69 8.82 -12.44
CA SER A 518 -23.61 8.94 -13.89
C SER A 518 -24.90 9.54 -14.48
N ARG A 519 -26.05 9.02 -14.04
CA ARG A 519 -27.37 9.48 -14.51
C ARG A 519 -27.72 10.91 -14.07
N THR A 520 -27.49 11.24 -12.80
CA THR A 520 -28.01 12.47 -12.17
C THR A 520 -27.00 13.59 -12.09
N LEU A 521 -25.72 13.28 -11.83
CA LEU A 521 -24.64 14.27 -11.67
C LEU A 521 -23.81 14.45 -12.94
N GLY A 522 -23.95 13.57 -13.93
CA GLY A 522 -23.30 13.68 -15.25
C GLY A 522 -21.87 13.16 -15.31
N HIS A 523 -21.42 12.41 -14.30
CA HIS A 523 -20.11 11.75 -14.28
C HIS A 523 -20.16 10.43 -13.50
N GLU A 524 -19.28 9.49 -13.86
CA GLU A 524 -19.14 8.23 -13.14
C GLU A 524 -17.96 8.29 -12.16
N PRO A 525 -18.20 8.42 -10.84
CA PRO A 525 -17.15 8.57 -9.85
C PRO A 525 -16.42 7.24 -9.60
N SER A 526 -15.12 7.31 -9.24
CA SER A 526 -14.41 6.16 -8.70
C SER A 526 -14.98 5.76 -7.32
N SER A 527 -14.79 4.50 -6.90
CA SER A 527 -15.19 4.08 -5.53
C SER A 527 -14.55 4.96 -4.46
N GLU A 528 -13.29 5.37 -4.67
CA GLU A 528 -12.58 6.28 -3.79
C GLU A 528 -13.25 7.66 -3.72
N ALA A 529 -13.69 8.22 -4.85
CA ALA A 529 -14.39 9.49 -4.87
C ALA A 529 -15.72 9.40 -4.11
N VAL A 530 -16.47 8.30 -4.28
CA VAL A 530 -17.71 8.04 -3.51
C VAL A 530 -17.41 8.01 -2.02
N TRP A 531 -16.38 7.26 -1.58
CA TRP A 531 -16.03 7.20 -0.17
C TRP A 531 -15.56 8.54 0.42
N LYS A 532 -14.73 9.27 -0.32
CA LYS A 532 -14.30 10.62 0.07
C LYS A 532 -15.48 11.59 0.18
N SER A 533 -16.51 11.44 -0.65
CA SER A 533 -17.69 12.30 -0.65
C SER A 533 -18.50 12.26 0.65
N ILE A 534 -18.51 11.13 1.38
CA ILE A 534 -19.16 11.02 2.70
C ILE A 534 -18.56 12.02 3.70
N ARG A 535 -17.28 12.38 3.52
CA ARG A 535 -16.56 13.33 4.37
C ARG A 535 -16.54 14.75 3.80
N ASN A 536 -17.37 15.05 2.80
CA ASN A 536 -17.52 16.39 2.26
C ASN A 536 -17.71 17.40 3.41
N ALA A 537 -17.01 18.54 3.32
CA ALA A 537 -17.06 19.60 4.32
C ALA A 537 -18.50 20.08 4.58
N ASN A 538 -19.37 20.00 3.58
CA ASN A 538 -20.78 20.39 3.64
C ASN A 538 -21.62 19.44 4.52
N VAL A 539 -21.18 18.20 4.76
CA VAL A 539 -21.77 17.31 5.76
C VAL A 539 -21.16 17.66 7.12
N THR A 540 -21.68 18.68 7.79
CA THR A 540 -21.02 19.31 8.95
C THR A 540 -21.01 18.44 10.21
N GLN A 541 -22.03 17.62 10.43
CA GLN A 541 -22.15 16.80 11.64
C GLN A 541 -21.47 15.43 11.51
N LYS A 542 -20.58 15.12 12.45
CA LYS A 542 -19.86 13.83 12.52
C LYS A 542 -20.80 12.61 12.59
N LYS A 543 -21.94 12.73 13.28
CA LYS A 543 -22.94 11.66 13.39
C LYS A 543 -23.57 11.29 12.04
N ILE A 544 -23.78 12.27 11.16
CA ILE A 544 -24.35 12.05 9.83
C ILE A 544 -23.33 11.40 8.91
N ARG A 545 -22.06 11.82 8.96
CA ARG A 545 -20.98 11.11 8.26
C ARG A 545 -20.88 9.65 8.69
N ALA A 546 -21.04 9.38 9.99
CA ALA A 546 -21.05 8.01 10.52
C ALA A 546 -22.28 7.22 10.05
N PHE A 547 -23.44 7.87 9.95
CA PHE A 547 -24.67 7.30 9.38
C PHE A 547 -24.50 6.95 7.91
N LEU A 548 -24.10 7.90 7.05
CA LEU A 548 -23.87 7.68 5.62
C LEU A 548 -22.83 6.59 5.37
N TRP A 549 -21.79 6.52 6.20
CA TRP A 549 -20.81 5.45 6.15
C TRP A 549 -21.40 4.07 6.49
N LYS A 550 -22.23 3.97 7.54
CA LYS A 550 -22.94 2.73 7.86
C LYS A 550 -23.96 2.37 6.77
N LEU A 551 -24.61 3.37 6.20
CA LEU A 551 -25.55 3.23 5.08
C LEU A 551 -24.86 2.59 3.88
N MET A 552 -23.72 3.15 3.45
CA MET A 552 -22.93 2.63 2.33
C MET A 552 -22.44 1.19 2.58
N HIS A 553 -22.08 0.83 3.82
CA HIS A 553 -21.72 -0.55 4.15
C HIS A 553 -22.90 -1.52 4.31
N GLY A 554 -24.15 -1.04 4.33
CA GLY A 554 -25.31 -1.85 4.70
C GLY A 554 -25.26 -2.33 6.16
N ALA A 555 -24.67 -1.51 7.04
CA ALA A 555 -24.40 -1.82 8.45
C ALA A 555 -25.37 -1.14 9.43
N LEU A 556 -26.49 -0.62 8.92
CA LEU A 556 -27.58 -0.12 9.76
C LEU A 556 -28.42 -1.29 10.28
N PRO A 557 -28.94 -1.23 11.52
CA PRO A 557 -29.82 -2.26 12.06
C PRO A 557 -31.20 -2.22 11.37
N CYS A 558 -31.29 -2.92 10.24
CA CYS A 558 -32.47 -3.14 9.41
C CYS A 558 -32.46 -4.58 8.89
N GLY A 559 -33.64 -5.19 8.72
CA GLY A 559 -33.79 -6.45 7.98
C GLY A 559 -32.91 -7.57 8.51
N VAL A 560 -32.09 -8.14 7.61
CA VAL A 560 -31.17 -9.26 7.92
C VAL A 560 -30.20 -8.97 9.06
N ASN A 561 -29.89 -7.70 9.33
CA ASN A 561 -28.99 -7.33 10.43
C ASN A 561 -29.64 -7.49 11.82
N TRP A 562 -30.96 -7.72 11.90
CA TRP A 562 -31.65 -8.09 13.14
C TRP A 562 -31.70 -9.61 13.37
N ASN A 563 -31.58 -10.42 12.31
CA ASN A 563 -31.75 -11.88 12.38
C ASN A 563 -30.71 -12.57 13.28
N ASP A 564 -29.54 -11.96 13.46
CA ASP A 564 -28.49 -12.49 14.33
C ASP A 564 -28.86 -12.44 15.83
N ASN A 565 -29.91 -11.69 16.20
CA ASN A 565 -30.42 -11.63 17.57
C ASN A 565 -31.91 -12.06 17.61
N PRO A 566 -32.21 -13.27 18.11
CA PRO A 566 -33.59 -13.77 18.19
C PRO A 566 -34.56 -12.84 18.92
N ALA A 567 -34.08 -12.07 19.90
CA ALA A 567 -34.91 -11.14 20.67
C ALA A 567 -35.44 -9.94 19.88
N TYR A 568 -34.90 -9.69 18.68
CA TYR A 568 -35.27 -8.56 17.83
C TYR A 568 -35.60 -8.98 16.39
N ALA A 569 -35.85 -10.27 16.16
CA ALA A 569 -36.11 -10.81 14.83
C ALA A 569 -37.40 -10.27 14.20
N ASP A 570 -38.38 -9.92 15.03
CA ASP A 570 -39.61 -9.21 14.67
C ASP A 570 -39.35 -7.86 13.97
N ARG A 571 -38.24 -7.18 14.32
CA ARG A 571 -37.81 -5.90 13.72
C ARG A 571 -37.16 -6.05 12.34
N ALA A 572 -37.02 -7.27 11.82
CA ALA A 572 -36.56 -7.51 10.45
C ALA A 572 -37.59 -7.07 9.39
N LEU A 573 -38.87 -7.00 9.77
CA LEU A 573 -39.95 -6.47 8.93
C LEU A 573 -40.26 -5.03 9.31
N CYS A 574 -40.71 -4.26 8.31
CA CYS A 574 -41.17 -2.90 8.50
C CYS A 574 -42.45 -2.92 9.34
N GLN A 575 -42.45 -2.23 10.47
CA GLN A 575 -43.59 -2.24 11.40
C GLN A 575 -44.82 -1.50 10.85
N HIS A 576 -44.68 -0.77 9.75
CA HIS A 576 -45.82 -0.17 9.05
C HIS A 576 -46.43 -1.10 7.99
N CYS A 577 -45.64 -1.50 6.99
CA CYS A 577 -46.14 -2.17 5.79
C CYS A 577 -45.79 -3.67 5.72
N GLN A 578 -45.12 -4.21 6.75
CA GLN A 578 -44.79 -5.63 6.92
C GLN A 578 -43.90 -6.26 5.82
N VAL A 579 -43.33 -5.44 4.94
CA VAL A 579 -42.28 -5.86 3.99
C VAL A 579 -40.93 -5.90 4.70
N ARG A 580 -39.98 -6.70 4.20
CA ARG A 580 -38.60 -6.74 4.70
C ARG A 580 -38.02 -5.32 4.78
N GLU A 581 -37.62 -4.89 5.98
CA GLU A 581 -37.11 -3.56 6.18
C GLU A 581 -35.66 -3.46 5.69
N THR A 582 -35.42 -2.72 4.61
CA THR A 582 -34.08 -2.33 4.16
C THR A 582 -33.88 -0.83 4.36
N ALA A 583 -32.64 -0.36 4.30
CA ALA A 583 -32.37 1.07 4.37
C ALA A 583 -32.95 1.83 3.17
N GLU A 584 -32.98 1.21 1.99
CA GLU A 584 -33.66 1.72 0.79
C GLU A 584 -35.17 1.80 1.02
N HIS A 585 -35.77 0.71 1.50
CA HIS A 585 -37.18 0.68 1.83
C HIS A 585 -37.58 1.83 2.79
N LEU A 586 -36.84 1.96 3.90
CA LEU A 586 -37.11 2.97 4.91
C LEU A 586 -36.94 4.40 4.40
N LEU A 587 -35.89 4.66 3.61
CA LEU A 587 -35.54 6.02 3.21
C LEU A 587 -36.30 6.50 1.99
N THR A 588 -36.82 5.61 1.13
CA THR A 588 -37.40 6.03 -0.16
C THR A 588 -38.71 5.34 -0.56
N GLU A 589 -39.05 4.17 -0.01
CA GLU A 589 -40.17 3.37 -0.54
C GLU A 589 -41.36 3.27 0.43
N CYS A 590 -41.13 3.23 1.74
CA CYS A 590 -42.17 2.92 2.71
C CYS A 590 -43.28 3.99 2.68
N PRO A 591 -44.53 3.62 2.30
CA PRO A 591 -45.62 4.57 2.06
C PRO A 591 -46.11 5.22 3.36
N ASP A 592 -46.16 4.43 4.42
CA ASP A 592 -46.61 4.84 5.75
C ASP A 592 -45.49 5.47 6.59
N SER A 593 -44.28 5.50 6.05
CA SER A 593 -43.20 6.26 6.68
C SER A 593 -43.30 7.71 6.25
N CYS A 594 -42.95 8.64 7.14
CA CYS A 594 -42.98 10.06 6.81
C CYS A 594 -41.87 10.51 5.82
N GLN A 595 -41.20 9.57 5.16
CA GLN A 595 -40.19 9.86 4.14
C GLN A 595 -40.77 10.71 3.00
N SER A 596 -41.99 10.42 2.55
CA SER A 596 -42.63 11.14 1.44
C SER A 596 -42.82 12.63 1.79
N THR A 597 -43.40 12.92 2.95
CA THR A 597 -43.56 14.28 3.49
C THR A 597 -42.22 15.00 3.61
N LEU A 598 -41.22 14.34 4.19
CA LEU A 598 -39.90 14.92 4.43
C LEU A 598 -39.15 15.22 3.14
N TRP A 599 -39.21 14.34 2.15
CA TRP A 599 -38.60 14.59 0.84
C TRP A 599 -39.34 15.67 0.04
N SER A 600 -40.66 15.79 0.18
CA SER A 600 -41.42 16.91 -0.40
C SER A 600 -41.01 18.25 0.20
N LEU A 601 -40.79 18.33 1.51
CA LEU A 601 -40.28 19.55 2.16
C LEU A 601 -38.87 19.90 1.68
N ALA A 602 -37.99 18.90 1.59
CA ALA A 602 -36.64 19.05 1.06
C ALA A 602 -36.64 19.54 -0.40
N ASP A 603 -37.44 18.93 -1.26
CA ASP A 603 -37.56 19.32 -2.67
C ASP A 603 -38.11 20.74 -2.82
N GLY A 604 -39.14 21.10 -2.04
CA GLY A 604 -39.71 22.44 -2.02
C GLY A 604 -38.69 23.52 -1.65
N LEU A 605 -37.86 23.28 -0.63
CA LEU A 605 -36.79 24.22 -0.23
C LEU A 605 -35.72 24.35 -1.33
N LEU A 606 -35.28 23.23 -1.91
CA LEU A 606 -34.24 23.23 -2.95
C LEU A 606 -34.72 23.93 -4.24
N ARG A 607 -35.98 23.70 -4.66
CA ARG A 607 -36.58 24.36 -5.82
C ARG A 607 -36.65 25.88 -5.64
N ARG A 608 -36.97 26.38 -4.44
CA ARG A 608 -36.96 27.81 -4.14
C ARG A 608 -35.59 28.45 -4.32
N ARG A 609 -34.50 27.71 -4.06
CA ARG A 609 -33.12 28.15 -4.30
C ARG A 609 -32.70 28.06 -5.78
N GLY A 610 -33.56 27.55 -6.66
CA GLY A 610 -33.26 27.30 -8.06
C GLY A 610 -32.50 26.00 -8.32
N ILE A 611 -32.48 25.07 -7.36
CA ILE A 611 -31.88 23.74 -7.52
C ILE A 611 -32.92 22.81 -8.18
N PRO A 612 -32.53 21.98 -9.16
CA PRO A 612 -33.44 21.04 -9.81
C PRO A 612 -34.12 20.11 -8.82
N THR A 613 -35.31 19.65 -9.19
CA THR A 613 -36.05 18.70 -8.35
C THR A 613 -35.26 17.44 -8.05
N ILE A 614 -35.39 17.00 -6.81
CA ILE A 614 -34.79 15.78 -6.27
C ILE A 614 -35.79 14.62 -6.21
N LEU A 615 -37.04 14.84 -6.66
CA LEU A 615 -38.08 13.81 -6.71
C LEU A 615 -38.17 13.16 -8.10
N PRO A 616 -38.45 11.84 -8.18
CA PRO A 616 -38.54 10.90 -7.06
C PRO A 616 -37.17 10.66 -6.41
N MET A 617 -37.15 10.60 -5.08
CA MET A 617 -35.92 10.33 -4.34
C MET A 617 -35.56 8.85 -4.46
N THR A 618 -34.32 8.55 -4.83
CA THR A 618 -33.81 7.17 -4.87
C THR A 618 -32.71 6.95 -3.83
N PHE A 619 -32.52 5.70 -3.41
CA PHE A 619 -31.46 5.36 -2.46
C PHE A 619 -30.08 5.81 -2.96
N GLY A 620 -29.82 5.64 -4.26
CA GLY A 620 -28.59 6.11 -4.90
C GLY A 620 -28.36 7.62 -4.75
N ASN A 621 -29.40 8.45 -4.78
CA ASN A 621 -29.26 9.90 -4.58
C ASN A 621 -28.75 10.26 -3.18
N ILE A 622 -29.16 9.48 -2.16
CA ILE A 622 -28.71 9.64 -0.78
C ILE A 622 -27.24 9.23 -0.65
N LEU A 623 -26.86 8.10 -1.26
CA LEU A 623 -25.48 7.59 -1.23
C LEU A 623 -24.46 8.56 -1.86
N ILE A 624 -24.89 9.34 -2.87
CA ILE A 624 -24.05 10.29 -3.59
C ILE A 624 -24.24 11.75 -3.15
N CYS A 625 -24.93 12.00 -2.04
CA CYS A 625 -25.32 13.36 -1.65
C CYS A 625 -24.15 14.34 -1.50
N GLY A 626 -22.95 13.84 -1.20
CA GLY A 626 -21.72 14.62 -1.07
C GLY A 626 -20.88 14.76 -2.34
N LEU A 627 -21.29 14.20 -3.48
CA LEU A 627 -20.60 14.36 -4.77
C LEU A 627 -21.06 15.64 -5.49
N GLN A 628 -20.16 16.28 -6.24
CA GLN A 628 -20.48 17.50 -6.99
C GLN A 628 -21.33 17.21 -8.23
N ASN A 629 -22.25 18.12 -8.55
CA ASN A 629 -23.01 18.09 -9.79
C ASN A 629 -22.22 18.72 -10.94
N GLN A 630 -21.93 17.93 -11.99
CA GLN A 630 -21.25 18.41 -13.20
C GLN A 630 -22.21 18.63 -14.37
N LYS A 631 -23.40 18.00 -14.32
CA LYS A 631 -24.44 18.11 -15.35
C LYS A 631 -25.09 19.48 -15.39
N LYS A 632 -25.26 20.11 -14.23
CA LYS A 632 -25.72 21.49 -14.09
C LYS A 632 -24.73 22.26 -13.22
N LYS A 633 -24.19 23.36 -13.74
CA LYS A 633 -23.30 24.26 -13.00
C LYS A 633 -24.11 24.95 -11.88
N LEU A 634 -24.17 24.31 -10.72
CA LEU A 634 -24.68 24.92 -9.49
C LEU A 634 -23.63 25.87 -8.90
N THR A 635 -24.07 26.94 -8.24
CA THR A 635 -23.14 27.76 -7.44
C THR A 635 -22.58 26.95 -6.27
N PRO A 636 -21.41 27.31 -5.72
CA PRO A 636 -20.87 26.64 -4.53
C PRO A 636 -21.87 26.57 -3.36
N GLY A 637 -22.66 27.62 -3.13
CA GLY A 637 -23.72 27.69 -2.12
C GLY A 637 -24.90 26.78 -2.44
N GLN A 638 -25.33 26.69 -3.71
CA GLN A 638 -26.38 25.75 -4.14
C GLN A 638 -25.96 24.29 -3.93
N GLU A 639 -24.73 23.93 -4.30
CA GLU A 639 -24.20 22.57 -4.11
C GLU A 639 -24.08 22.22 -2.61
N ARG A 640 -23.65 23.21 -1.81
CA ARG A 640 -23.60 23.09 -0.35
C ARG A 640 -24.98 22.86 0.25
N LEU A 641 -25.97 23.66 -0.12
CA LEU A 641 -27.34 23.50 0.37
C LEU A 641 -27.92 22.14 -0.03
N ARG A 642 -27.73 21.71 -1.29
CA ARG A 642 -28.17 20.39 -1.78
C ARG A 642 -27.60 19.26 -0.91
N THR A 643 -26.29 19.27 -0.69
CA THR A 643 -25.59 18.26 0.13
C THR A 643 -26.15 18.23 1.55
N LEU A 644 -26.32 19.41 2.16
CA LEU A 644 -26.81 19.56 3.53
C LEU A 644 -28.24 19.03 3.65
N VAL A 645 -29.17 19.51 2.82
CA VAL A 645 -30.59 19.16 2.91
C VAL A 645 -30.80 17.66 2.70
N LEU A 646 -30.12 17.04 1.72
CA LEU A 646 -30.21 15.60 1.47
C LEU A 646 -29.72 14.78 2.67
N ALA A 647 -28.54 15.11 3.19
CA ALA A 647 -27.92 14.36 4.28
C ALA A 647 -28.70 14.50 5.61
N GLU A 648 -29.18 15.71 5.92
CA GLU A 648 -29.98 15.98 7.12
C GLU A 648 -31.36 15.33 7.05
N THR A 649 -32.01 15.38 5.89
CA THR A 649 -33.34 14.78 5.71
C THR A 649 -33.28 13.25 5.84
N ALA A 650 -32.32 12.59 5.20
CA ALA A 650 -32.10 11.15 5.35
C ALA A 650 -31.79 10.77 6.82
N TRP A 651 -30.98 11.57 7.51
CA TRP A 651 -30.70 11.38 8.92
C TRP A 651 -31.95 11.55 9.80
N LEU A 652 -32.81 12.53 9.53
CA LEU A 652 -34.05 12.72 10.29
C LEU A 652 -35.01 11.55 10.12
N ILE A 653 -35.20 11.05 8.90
CA ILE A 653 -36.00 9.84 8.63
C ILE A 653 -35.49 8.68 9.48
N TRP A 654 -34.17 8.45 9.44
CA TRP A 654 -33.52 7.41 10.24
C TRP A 654 -33.74 7.57 11.75
N VAL A 655 -33.58 8.78 12.28
CA VAL A 655 -33.75 9.05 13.72
C VAL A 655 -35.20 8.89 14.17
N VAL A 656 -36.16 9.38 13.38
CA VAL A 656 -37.59 9.22 13.68
C VAL A 656 -37.94 7.74 13.75
N ARG A 657 -37.49 6.95 12.76
CA ARG A 657 -37.67 5.50 12.79
C ARG A 657 -37.00 4.85 13.99
N CYS A 658 -35.75 5.20 14.30
CA CYS A 658 -35.04 4.58 15.42
C CYS A 658 -35.75 4.84 16.74
N LYS A 659 -36.17 6.09 16.97
CA LYS A 659 -36.92 6.43 18.17
C LYS A 659 -38.19 5.59 18.26
N TRP A 660 -38.99 5.55 17.20
CA TRP A 660 -40.26 4.83 17.22
C TRP A 660 -40.08 3.31 17.40
N VAL A 661 -39.25 2.68 16.57
CA VAL A 661 -39.08 1.21 16.58
C VAL A 661 -38.33 0.70 17.81
N ILE A 662 -37.36 1.48 18.32
CA ILE A 662 -36.46 1.02 19.39
C ILE A 662 -36.84 1.58 20.74
N ASP A 663 -37.07 2.89 20.84
CA ASP A 663 -37.33 3.55 22.13
C ASP A 663 -38.81 3.48 22.51
N ASP A 664 -39.70 3.62 21.52
CA ASP A 664 -41.16 3.60 21.71
C ASP A 664 -41.77 2.22 21.36
N GLU A 665 -40.94 1.18 21.17
CA GLU A 665 -41.33 -0.22 20.91
C GLU A 665 -42.37 -0.42 19.77
N ALA A 666 -42.31 0.44 18.76
CA ALA A 666 -43.24 0.47 17.63
C ALA A 666 -44.71 0.70 18.01
N ASP A 667 -44.98 1.35 19.14
CA ASP A 667 -46.34 1.75 19.55
C ASP A 667 -46.96 2.71 18.50
N PRO A 668 -48.05 2.33 17.83
CA PRO A 668 -48.70 3.17 16.83
C PRO A 668 -49.16 4.53 17.35
N THR A 669 -49.47 4.64 18.65
CA THR A 669 -49.95 5.89 19.28
C THR A 669 -48.84 6.92 19.49
N LEU A 670 -47.59 6.46 19.56
CA LEU A 670 -46.39 7.28 19.74
C LEU A 670 -45.76 7.68 18.41
N TYR A 671 -46.30 7.19 17.28
CA TYR A 671 -45.78 7.58 15.97
C TYR A 671 -46.04 9.07 15.70
N PRO A 672 -45.01 9.86 15.32
CA PRO A 672 -45.18 11.30 15.23
C PRO A 672 -46.13 11.72 14.09
N SER A 673 -46.99 12.69 14.37
CA SER A 673 -47.92 13.23 13.36
C SER A 673 -47.20 14.02 12.27
N VAL A 674 -47.84 14.17 11.10
CA VAL A 674 -47.33 14.96 9.97
C VAL A 674 -46.94 16.40 10.36
N PRO A 675 -47.74 17.15 11.15
CA PRO A 675 -47.34 18.48 11.64
C PRO A 675 -46.10 18.43 12.55
N GLU A 676 -46.00 17.42 13.41
CA GLU A 676 -44.86 17.27 14.31
C GLU A 676 -43.57 17.04 13.52
N ILE A 677 -43.59 16.13 12.55
CA ILE A 677 -42.42 15.82 11.70
C ILE A 677 -42.02 17.01 10.84
N THR A 678 -43.00 17.73 10.32
CA THR A 678 -42.78 18.98 9.58
C THR A 678 -42.06 20.02 10.46
N ASN A 679 -42.51 20.19 11.71
CA ASN A 679 -41.87 21.08 12.68
C ASN A 679 -40.46 20.61 13.08
N ARG A 680 -40.26 19.30 13.26
CA ARG A 680 -38.94 18.71 13.54
C ARG A 680 -37.96 18.98 12.38
N TRP A 681 -38.40 18.82 11.13
CA TRP A 681 -37.59 19.10 9.94
C TRP A 681 -37.23 20.58 9.82
N TRP A 682 -38.21 21.47 9.95
CA TRP A 682 -37.94 22.92 9.94
C TRP A 682 -37.02 23.36 11.06
N LYS A 683 -37.20 22.81 12.28
CA LYS A 683 -36.29 23.07 13.40
C LYS A 683 -34.86 22.65 13.06
N MET A 684 -34.68 21.46 12.49
CA MET A 684 -33.38 20.95 12.05
C MET A 684 -32.71 21.87 11.02
N ILE A 685 -33.43 22.28 9.97
CA ILE A 685 -32.88 23.16 8.92
C ILE A 685 -32.58 24.57 9.47
N ASN A 686 -33.46 25.14 10.30
CA ASN A 686 -33.21 26.45 10.94
C ASN A 686 -31.98 26.39 11.84
N SER A 687 -31.81 25.34 12.65
CA SER A 687 -30.59 25.18 13.45
C SER A 687 -29.31 25.11 12.62
N LYS A 688 -29.39 24.70 11.35
CA LYS A 688 -28.24 24.75 10.43
C LYS A 688 -27.92 26.15 9.95
N LEU A 689 -28.96 26.90 9.59
CA LEU A 689 -28.79 28.32 9.28
C LEU A 689 -28.18 29.06 10.48
N ASP A 690 -28.71 28.85 11.69
CA ASP A 690 -28.21 29.49 12.91
C ASP A 690 -26.73 29.17 13.14
N MET A 691 -26.34 27.90 12.99
CA MET A 691 -24.94 27.47 13.12
C MET A 691 -24.03 28.06 12.04
N ASP A 692 -24.51 28.18 10.80
CA ASP A 692 -23.74 28.78 9.71
C ASP A 692 -23.50 30.28 9.95
N LEU A 693 -24.51 31.01 10.42
CA LEU A 693 -24.41 32.43 10.78
C LEU A 693 -23.46 32.66 11.96
N LEU A 694 -23.53 31.79 12.97
CA LEU A 694 -22.62 31.84 14.12
C LEU A 694 -21.18 31.55 13.71
N THR A 695 -20.97 30.52 12.88
CA THR A 695 -19.63 30.09 12.46
C THR A 695 -19.02 30.93 11.35
N SER A 696 -19.76 31.92 10.81
CA SER A 696 -19.21 32.93 9.89
C SER A 696 -18.55 34.11 10.59
N ASP A 697 -18.57 34.15 11.93
CA ASP A 697 -17.89 35.18 12.73
C ASP A 697 -16.36 35.04 12.65
N LYS A 698 -15.75 35.85 11.78
CA LYS A 698 -14.29 35.92 11.63
C LYS A 698 -13.59 36.41 12.89
N LYS A 699 -14.21 37.27 13.70
CA LYS A 699 -13.58 37.75 14.94
C LYS A 699 -13.45 36.61 15.95
N ARG A 700 -14.45 35.74 15.99
CA ARG A 700 -14.50 34.62 16.95
C ARG A 700 -13.76 33.36 16.50
N TYR A 701 -13.77 33.06 15.19
CA TYR A 701 -13.24 31.80 14.66
C TYR A 701 -12.05 31.95 13.70
N ASP A 702 -11.67 33.20 13.36
CA ASP A 702 -10.50 33.53 12.54
C ASP A 702 -10.40 32.66 11.27
N THR A 703 -9.30 31.93 11.09
CA THR A 703 -9.05 31.05 9.93
C THR A 703 -10.01 29.86 9.82
N LYS A 704 -10.78 29.54 10.86
CA LYS A 704 -11.79 28.45 10.88
C LYS A 704 -13.20 28.94 10.57
N ALA A 705 -13.41 30.25 10.41
CA ALA A 705 -14.72 30.81 10.09
C ALA A 705 -15.17 30.40 8.69
N ILE A 706 -16.46 30.09 8.53
CA ILE A 706 -17.05 29.91 7.20
C ILE A 706 -17.09 31.28 6.52
N ALA A 707 -16.70 31.36 5.25
CA ALA A 707 -16.77 32.61 4.51
C ALA A 707 -18.22 33.13 4.48
N ALA A 708 -18.45 34.35 4.95
CA ALA A 708 -19.78 34.97 4.98
C ALA A 708 -20.42 35.01 3.57
N ALA A 709 -19.61 35.19 2.52
CA ALA A 709 -20.07 35.13 1.13
C ALA A 709 -20.65 33.75 0.75
N LEU A 710 -20.04 32.65 1.24
CA LEU A 710 -20.54 31.29 1.00
C LEU A 710 -21.82 31.02 1.79
N VAL A 711 -21.94 31.52 3.02
CA VAL A 711 -23.18 31.43 3.81
C VAL A 711 -24.30 32.21 3.12
N LYS A 712 -24.01 33.42 2.65
CA LYS A 712 -24.95 34.22 1.85
C LYS A 712 -25.41 33.43 0.61
N ASP A 713 -24.49 32.97 -0.23
CA ASP A 713 -24.81 32.17 -1.44
C ASP A 713 -25.60 30.89 -1.09
N THR A 714 -25.36 30.25 0.05
CA THR A 714 -26.13 29.05 0.45
C THR A 714 -27.60 29.39 0.72
N TRP A 715 -27.87 30.44 1.49
CA TRP A 715 -29.19 30.73 2.06
C TRP A 715 -29.96 31.85 1.35
N GLU A 716 -29.35 32.47 0.34
CA GLU A 716 -29.97 33.55 -0.44
C GLU A 716 -31.29 33.12 -1.09
N GLY A 717 -32.29 34.02 -1.03
CA GLY A 717 -33.63 33.77 -1.57
C GLY A 717 -34.48 32.78 -0.76
N LEU A 718 -34.01 32.31 0.40
CA LEU A 718 -34.74 31.38 1.26
C LEU A 718 -35.30 32.01 2.54
N LEU A 719 -35.01 33.28 2.83
CA LEU A 719 -35.60 34.03 3.94
C LEU A 719 -36.73 34.94 3.44
N GLU A 720 -37.76 35.16 4.27
CA GLU A 720 -38.97 35.95 3.94
C GLU A 720 -38.65 37.38 3.46
N ASP A 721 -37.52 37.94 3.90
CA ASP A 721 -37.00 39.22 3.43
C ASP A 721 -35.51 39.07 3.07
N GLY A 722 -35.15 39.42 1.83
CA GLY A 722 -33.78 39.36 1.31
C GLY A 722 -32.79 40.25 2.08
N ALA A 723 -33.27 41.36 2.66
CA ALA A 723 -32.45 42.24 3.50
C ALA A 723 -32.16 41.62 4.88
N THR A 724 -32.97 40.65 5.32
CA THR A 724 -32.84 40.01 6.64
C THR A 724 -31.65 39.04 6.70
N LEU A 725 -31.22 38.45 5.57
CA LEU A 725 -30.01 37.63 5.54
C LEU A 725 -28.73 38.45 5.79
N GLY A 726 -28.67 39.66 5.20
CA GLY A 726 -27.55 40.59 5.39
C GLY A 726 -27.41 41.00 6.86
N LYS A 727 -28.52 41.43 7.48
CA LYS A 727 -28.58 41.75 8.92
C LYS A 727 -28.21 40.55 9.79
N SER A 728 -28.67 39.35 9.42
CA SER A 728 -28.37 38.12 10.17
C SER A 728 -26.88 37.76 10.14
N LEU A 729 -26.20 38.02 9.02
CA LEU A 729 -24.76 37.84 8.87
C LEU A 729 -23.95 38.90 9.64
N GLU A 730 -24.42 40.15 9.70
CA GLU A 730 -23.79 41.23 10.46
C GLU A 730 -23.83 40.98 11.98
N CYS A 731 -24.95 40.49 12.49
CA CYS A 731 -25.13 40.22 13.93
C CYS A 731 -24.81 38.77 14.33
N HIS A 732 -24.40 37.92 13.38
CA HIS A 732 -24.13 36.49 13.57
C HIS A 732 -25.27 35.72 14.26
N ARG A 733 -26.52 36.15 14.03
CA ARG A 733 -27.73 35.57 14.61
C ARG A 733 -28.84 35.55 13.58
N ASN A 734 -29.69 34.55 13.63
CA ASN A 734 -30.82 34.46 12.71
C ASN A 734 -31.91 35.44 13.14
N VAL A 735 -32.20 36.43 12.29
CA VAL A 735 -33.24 37.45 12.51
C VAL A 735 -34.48 37.18 11.63
N GLY A 736 -34.45 36.13 10.81
CA GLY A 736 -35.52 35.81 9.85
C GLY A 736 -36.17 34.44 10.02
N VAL A 737 -37.10 34.11 9.13
CA VAL A 737 -37.73 32.80 9.00
C VAL A 737 -37.55 32.30 7.57
N LEU A 738 -37.28 31.00 7.42
CA LEU A 738 -37.19 30.37 6.11
C LEU A 738 -38.57 30.32 5.42
N VAL A 739 -38.61 30.73 4.15
CA VAL A 739 -39.82 30.81 3.32
C VAL A 739 -40.41 29.42 3.09
N GLY A 740 -41.72 29.27 3.30
CA GLY A 740 -42.45 28.01 3.13
C GLY A 740 -42.93 27.37 4.43
N ARG A 741 -42.60 27.96 5.59
CA ARG A 741 -43.33 27.73 6.84
C ARG A 741 -44.66 28.49 6.73
N GLY A 742 -45.70 27.84 6.21
CA GLY A 742 -47.04 28.44 6.12
C GLY A 742 -47.47 29.06 7.47
N LEU A 743 -48.27 30.13 7.39
CA LEU A 743 -48.93 30.81 8.51
C LEU A 743 -49.68 29.81 9.42
N ALA A 744 -48.97 29.16 10.31
CA ALA A 744 -49.51 28.27 11.32
C ALA A 744 -48.70 28.46 12.61
N ALA A 745 -49.26 29.30 13.48
CA ALA A 745 -49.05 29.43 14.92
C ALA A 745 -47.59 29.60 15.41
N ARG A 746 -47.14 30.86 15.53
CA ARG A 746 -46.26 31.24 16.65
C ARG A 746 -47.14 31.74 17.79
N ARG A 747 -47.15 31.04 18.94
CA ARG A 747 -47.31 31.71 20.23
C ARG A 747 -46.02 32.50 20.48
N PRO A 748 -46.10 33.78 20.90
CA PRO A 748 -44.91 34.55 21.26
C PRO A 748 -44.21 33.92 22.49
N PRO A 749 -42.88 34.04 22.62
CA PRO A 749 -42.20 33.64 23.85
C PRO A 749 -42.70 34.53 24.98
N GLY A 750 -43.35 33.92 25.97
CA GLY A 750 -43.75 34.61 27.18
C GLY A 750 -42.52 35.20 27.87
N ARG A 751 -42.53 36.52 28.05
CA ARG A 751 -41.97 37.11 29.27
C ARG A 751 -42.80 36.56 30.41
N ASN A 752 -42.19 35.80 31.30
CA ASN A 752 -42.39 35.96 32.73
C ASN A 752 -41.23 35.34 33.49
N ARG A 753 -40.95 36.02 34.60
CA ARG A 753 -39.93 35.79 35.61
C ARG A 753 -39.99 34.39 36.21
#